data_AF-A0A379E7V2-F1
#
_entry.id   AF-A0A379E7V2-F1
#
_cell.length_a   1.000
_cell.length_b   1.000
_cell.length_c   1.000
_cell.angle_alpha   90.00
_cell.angle_beta   90.00
_cell.angle_gamma   90.00
#
_symmetry.space_group_name_H-M   'P 1'
#
loop_
_entity.id
_entity.type
_entity.pdbx_description
1 polymer ?
#
loop_
_entity_poly.entity_id
_entity_poly.type
_entity_poly.pdbx_seq_one_letter_code
_entity_poly.pdbx_strand_id
1 'polypeptide(L)'
;MTKRTGYLHTLLLTLALLLPQLLHAQIDVSRVMTIGRNALYFNDYVVSIGYFNQVIGSRSWMAEPYFYRAVAKVSLEDFSGAEADASLCIERNAFIPKAYLVRGVARQNQKKYDLAAEDYRTGLRQTPDDEGMRYNLAMTELLRDKFDDAQKELETMLKFSPGSLDAYLLLSAVALQQKDTVRSESYIDTILRRDSFFGPAYAVSSQIAYEKKEYKQSLKRINKAIELIDEDPALYINRGIIRYQLNDLRGAMDDYSHVLDISSNNKIALFNRALLRSYLGDKNNAISDLNHLIKLEPSNHIARFNRGLLLADIGKHGEAINDYNTVIKQYPEFINGWLARSQSRKLMGNAVGADRDYWHAVDLQEKAKKQKKTDKQPAKENSESKETRKEDDETIEKYNMLVVAEPEQETKAQYNSKVRGKVQDRNVEVEPRNIYVLTYYHRFDSEEINPNVPYSALVDRLNKQGILPFRLLLSNHEIPLDEEMVKRHQSDIEEATGTEKMSADNLFRRGLDYLLLQNHEQAISDFTSSLNLKPDQPLVLFARATALLKKQEAERNRMAAVTGENLSTQGKLILGESKKNAFGYNEAEHKANEARLKKPLTDLHTPVQDLDRTIQLDANFSYAYYNRAWIYAQQGETAKAIEDYTQAIALSPGLADAYFNRGLLYLAGGKSKEGLKDLSKAGELGLYQAYNILKRMNK
;
A
#
# COMPACT_ATOMS: atom_id res chain seq x y z
N MET A 1 54.86 6.28 58.56
CA MET A 1 54.16 6.81 57.37
C MET A 1 53.86 5.76 56.28
N THR A 2 54.02 4.45 56.54
CA THR A 2 53.98 3.40 55.50
C THR A 2 52.66 2.60 55.41
N LYS A 3 51.71 2.76 56.35
CA LYS A 3 50.41 2.07 56.30
C LYS A 3 49.28 2.85 55.63
N ARG A 4 49.39 4.17 55.43
CA ARG A 4 48.35 4.99 54.77
C ARG A 4 48.41 4.95 53.24
N THR A 5 49.56 4.63 52.64
CA THR A 5 49.74 4.57 51.19
C THR A 5 49.18 3.29 50.56
N GLY A 6 49.18 2.18 51.30
CA GLY A 6 48.63 0.89 50.86
C GLY A 6 47.11 0.92 50.68
N TYR A 7 46.37 1.51 51.62
CA TYR A 7 44.91 1.64 51.53
C TYR A 7 44.48 2.60 50.42
N LEU A 8 45.26 3.64 50.14
CA LEU A 8 44.96 4.55 49.03
C LEU A 8 45.18 3.87 47.67
N HIS A 9 46.21 3.03 47.55
CA HIS A 9 46.48 2.26 46.33
C HIS A 9 45.44 1.16 46.11
N THR A 10 45.01 0.44 47.14
CA THR A 10 43.93 -0.55 46.99
C THR A 10 42.59 0.12 46.73
N LEU A 11 42.28 1.27 47.33
CA LEU A 11 41.07 2.04 47.02
C LEU A 11 41.08 2.56 45.57
N LEU A 12 42.21 3.09 45.09
CA LEU A 12 42.38 3.54 43.70
C LEU A 12 42.33 2.38 42.70
N LEU A 13 42.91 1.22 43.03
CA LEU A 13 42.79 0.02 42.19
C LEU A 13 41.36 -0.51 42.16
N THR A 14 40.64 -0.51 43.29
CA THR A 14 39.23 -0.91 43.33
C THR A 14 38.33 0.06 42.58
N LEU A 15 38.59 1.37 42.65
CA LEU A 15 37.88 2.36 41.83
C LEU A 15 38.20 2.19 40.33
N ALA A 16 39.47 1.94 39.99
CA ALA A 16 39.90 1.69 38.60
C ALA A 16 39.38 0.37 38.02
N LEU A 17 39.13 -0.64 38.87
CA LEU A 17 38.50 -1.91 38.51
C LEU A 17 36.96 -1.84 38.48
N LEU A 18 36.35 -0.85 39.13
CA LEU A 18 34.91 -0.54 39.04
C LEU A 18 34.57 0.36 37.84
N LEU A 19 35.55 1.12 37.32
CA LEU A 19 35.42 2.01 36.16
C LEU A 19 35.07 1.34 34.81
N PRO A 20 35.42 0.06 34.51
CA PRO A 20 35.05 -0.56 33.23
C PRO A 20 33.57 -0.96 33.15
N GLN A 21 32.82 -0.94 34.26
CA GLN A 21 31.41 -1.36 34.28
C GLN A 21 30.41 -0.29 33.79
N LEU A 22 30.91 0.87 33.32
CA LEU A 22 30.09 1.93 32.75
C LEU A 22 30.35 2.18 31.25
N LEU A 23 31.10 1.30 30.58
CA LEU A 23 31.28 1.37 29.13
C LEU A 23 30.03 0.83 28.42
N HIS A 24 29.04 1.69 28.26
CA HIS A 24 27.99 1.47 27.26
C HIS A 24 28.67 1.50 25.88
N ALA A 25 28.54 0.43 25.10
CA ALA A 25 28.99 0.43 23.71
C ALA A 25 28.29 1.58 22.97
N GLN A 26 29.02 2.66 22.68
CA GLN A 26 28.47 3.79 21.94
C GLN A 26 28.49 3.45 20.45
N ILE A 27 27.34 3.56 19.81
CA ILE A 27 27.21 3.44 18.36
C ILE A 27 28.03 4.55 17.71
N ASP A 28 28.95 4.19 16.81
CA ASP A 28 29.67 5.16 15.97
C ASP A 28 28.69 5.73 14.92
N VAL A 29 28.04 6.84 15.30
CA VAL A 29 27.04 7.51 14.47
C VAL A 29 27.59 7.93 13.12
N SER A 30 28.85 8.35 13.04
CA SER A 30 29.47 8.76 11.77
C SER A 30 29.58 7.58 10.81
N ARG A 31 30.00 6.42 11.33
CA ARG A 31 30.06 5.17 10.54
C ARG A 31 28.68 4.70 10.12
N VAL A 32 27.71 4.67 11.03
CA VAL A 32 26.33 4.25 10.73
C VAL A 32 25.67 5.16 9.69
N MET A 33 25.83 6.48 9.82
CA MET A 33 25.34 7.44 8.83
C MET A 33 25.97 7.22 7.45
N THR A 34 27.28 6.91 7.40
CA THR A 34 27.98 6.63 6.14
C THR A 34 27.44 5.37 5.47
N ILE A 35 27.23 4.30 6.23
CA ILE A 35 26.67 3.05 5.70
C ILE A 35 25.23 3.29 5.21
N GLY A 36 24.39 3.98 5.99
CA GLY A 36 23.02 4.31 5.59
C GLY A 36 22.96 5.14 4.32
N ARG A 37 23.86 6.12 4.15
CA ARG A 37 23.98 6.92 2.92
C ARG A 37 24.49 6.12 1.74
N ASN A 38 25.43 5.21 1.93
CA ASN A 38 25.90 4.32 0.87
C ASN A 38 24.79 3.38 0.41
N ALA A 39 24.03 2.80 1.35
CA ALA A 39 22.85 2.01 1.03
C ALA A 39 21.83 2.82 0.21
N LEU A 40 21.55 4.07 0.62
CA LEU A 40 20.70 4.98 -0.15
C LEU A 40 21.23 5.22 -1.57
N TYR A 41 22.54 5.44 -1.71
CA TYR A 41 23.22 5.64 -3.00
C TYR A 41 23.12 4.41 -3.92
N PHE A 42 23.18 3.20 -3.36
CA PHE A 42 22.97 1.95 -4.11
C PHE A 42 21.49 1.56 -4.23
N ASN A 43 20.58 2.45 -3.85
CA ASN A 43 19.13 2.25 -3.86
C ASN A 43 18.61 1.13 -2.97
N ASP A 44 19.38 0.78 -1.94
CA ASP A 44 18.94 -0.11 -0.89
C ASP A 44 18.20 0.68 0.19
N TYR A 45 17.01 1.17 -0.18
CA TYR A 45 16.21 2.10 0.63
C TYR A 45 15.79 1.49 1.97
N VAL A 46 15.46 0.21 1.95
CA VAL A 46 15.05 -0.57 3.12
C VAL A 46 16.18 -0.62 4.17
N VAL A 47 17.37 -1.01 3.72
CA VAL A 47 18.55 -1.09 4.60
C VAL A 47 18.98 0.28 5.07
N SER A 48 18.90 1.28 4.18
CA SER A 48 19.17 2.67 4.50
C SER A 48 18.27 3.19 5.64
N ILE A 49 16.96 2.94 5.58
CA ILE A 49 15.98 3.29 6.63
C ILE A 49 16.38 2.65 7.96
N GLY A 50 16.75 1.37 7.97
CA GLY A 50 17.20 0.66 9.16
C GLY A 50 18.38 1.33 9.87
N TYR A 51 19.40 1.75 9.11
CA TYR A 51 20.54 2.49 9.68
C TYR A 51 20.15 3.86 10.23
N PHE A 52 19.28 4.61 9.52
CA PHE A 52 18.82 5.89 10.03
C PHE A 52 17.95 5.75 11.28
N ASN A 53 17.19 4.67 11.43
CA ASN A 53 16.46 4.38 12.67
C ASN A 53 17.41 4.19 13.86
N GLN A 54 18.54 3.50 13.67
CA GLN A 54 19.53 3.33 14.74
C GLN A 54 20.11 4.68 15.19
N VAL A 55 20.37 5.57 14.24
CA VAL A 55 20.84 6.94 14.55
C VAL A 55 19.75 7.75 15.24
N ILE A 56 18.51 7.70 14.75
CA ILE A 56 17.37 8.42 15.36
C ILE A 56 17.11 7.93 16.79
N GLY A 57 17.18 6.62 17.03
CA GLY A 57 16.97 6.02 18.34
C GLY A 57 18.03 6.44 19.36
N SER A 58 19.25 6.72 18.93
CA SER A 58 20.36 7.16 19.80
C SER A 58 20.52 8.68 19.88
N ARG A 59 20.24 9.40 18.78
CA ARG A 59 20.40 10.86 18.63
C ARG A 59 19.18 11.45 17.91
N SER A 60 18.06 11.49 18.61
CA SER A 60 16.78 11.96 18.06
C SER A 60 16.78 13.43 17.63
N TRP A 61 17.73 14.24 18.10
CA TRP A 61 17.89 15.66 17.77
C TRP A 61 18.60 15.92 16.43
N MET A 62 19.30 14.94 15.86
CA MET A 62 20.04 15.10 14.60
C MET A 62 19.07 15.18 13.41
N ALA A 63 19.19 16.17 12.53
CA ALA A 63 18.22 16.42 11.46
C ALA A 63 18.46 15.54 10.21
N GLU A 64 19.72 15.26 9.90
CA GLU A 64 20.20 14.52 8.75
C GLU A 64 19.62 13.11 8.59
N PRO A 65 19.51 12.26 9.63
CA PRO A 65 18.93 10.92 9.46
C PRO A 65 17.45 10.98 9.05
N TYR A 66 16.68 11.95 9.55
CA TYR A 66 15.29 12.15 9.10
C TYR A 66 15.23 12.57 7.64
N PHE A 67 16.12 13.47 7.20
CA PHE A 67 16.20 13.84 5.78
C PHE A 67 16.46 12.64 4.88
N TYR A 68 17.49 11.85 5.17
CA TYR A 68 17.82 10.70 4.32
C TYR A 68 16.76 9.59 4.38
N ARG A 69 16.13 9.39 5.55
CA ARG A 69 15.00 8.47 5.69
C ARG A 69 13.78 8.93 4.88
N ALA A 70 13.52 10.24 4.84
CA ALA A 70 12.47 10.82 3.99
C ALA A 70 12.76 10.59 2.50
N VAL A 71 14.01 10.77 2.05
CA VAL A 71 14.41 10.47 0.67
C VAL A 71 14.16 9.00 0.34
N ALA A 72 14.60 8.08 1.20
CA ALA A 72 14.37 6.65 1.01
C ALA A 72 12.86 6.32 0.90
N LYS A 73 12.03 6.92 1.76
CA LYS A 73 10.57 6.74 1.74
C LYS A 73 9.90 7.30 0.48
N VAL A 74 10.33 8.46 -0.03
CA VAL A 74 9.86 8.96 -1.33
C VAL A 74 10.16 7.94 -2.43
N SER A 75 11.36 7.35 -2.44
CA SER A 75 11.73 6.33 -3.42
C SER A 75 10.95 5.01 -3.29
N LEU A 76 10.41 4.73 -2.10
CA LEU A 76 9.49 3.62 -1.82
C LEU A 76 8.02 3.97 -2.08
N GLU A 77 7.73 5.18 -2.58
CA GLU A 77 6.40 5.76 -2.73
C GLU A 77 5.62 5.88 -1.40
N ASP A 78 6.30 5.82 -0.24
CA ASP A 78 5.73 6.15 1.07
C ASP A 78 5.71 7.67 1.28
N PHE A 79 4.85 8.36 0.53
CA PHE A 79 4.78 9.82 0.56
C PHE A 79 4.31 10.36 1.92
N SER A 80 3.42 9.65 2.61
CA SER A 80 2.96 10.05 3.95
C SER A 80 4.09 9.98 4.97
N GLY A 81 4.84 8.87 4.99
CA GLY A 81 5.99 8.72 5.86
C GLY A 81 7.13 9.68 5.51
N ALA A 82 7.36 9.95 4.23
CA ALA A 82 8.35 10.92 3.78
C ALA A 82 8.00 12.36 4.21
N GLU A 83 6.74 12.77 4.12
CA GLU A 83 6.28 14.08 4.59
C GLU A 83 6.52 14.25 6.09
N ALA A 84 6.23 13.20 6.87
CA ALA A 84 6.47 13.21 8.31
C ALA A 84 7.96 13.35 8.65
N ASP A 85 8.83 12.57 8.01
CA ASP A 85 10.27 12.64 8.25
C ASP A 85 10.90 13.95 7.80
N ALA A 86 10.49 14.47 6.64
CA ALA A 86 10.96 15.77 6.17
C ALA A 86 10.50 16.90 7.10
N SER A 87 9.30 16.79 7.70
CA SER A 87 8.83 17.76 8.70
C SER A 87 9.66 17.69 9.98
N LEU A 88 9.97 16.50 10.48
CA LEU A 88 10.85 16.30 11.64
C LEU A 88 12.27 16.83 11.37
N CYS A 89 12.78 16.64 10.14
CA CYS A 89 14.06 17.23 9.73
C CYS A 89 14.03 18.77 9.83
N ILE A 90 13.02 19.41 9.25
CA ILE A 90 12.87 20.87 9.23
C ILE A 90 12.70 21.45 10.64
N GLU A 91 11.96 20.77 11.51
CA GLU A 91 11.80 21.16 12.92
C GLU A 91 13.15 21.21 13.65
N ARG A 92 14.05 20.27 13.35
CA ARG A 92 15.38 20.19 13.96
C ARG A 92 16.37 21.14 13.32
N ASN A 93 16.31 21.29 12.00
CA ASN A 93 17.16 22.21 11.25
C ASN A 93 16.40 22.78 10.03
N ALA A 94 15.94 24.01 10.16
CA ALA A 94 15.22 24.73 9.12
C ALA A 94 16.11 25.18 7.94
N PHE A 95 17.43 25.06 8.04
CA PHE A 95 18.42 25.45 7.04
C PHE A 95 18.90 24.29 6.17
N ILE A 96 18.07 23.26 6.00
CA ILE A 96 18.28 22.18 5.04
C ILE A 96 17.27 22.37 3.88
N PRO A 97 17.61 23.16 2.83
CA PRO A 97 16.71 23.46 1.72
C PRO A 97 16.12 22.21 1.06
N LYS A 98 16.94 21.16 0.92
CA LYS A 98 16.52 19.89 0.33
C LYS A 98 15.45 19.16 1.15
N ALA A 99 15.31 19.42 2.44
CA ALA A 99 14.21 18.86 3.23
C ALA A 99 12.85 19.42 2.78
N TYR A 100 12.78 20.71 2.41
CA TYR A 100 11.58 21.29 1.80
C TYR A 100 11.30 20.71 0.42
N LEU A 101 12.34 20.45 -0.39
CA LEU A 101 12.17 19.75 -1.68
C LEU A 101 11.52 18.37 -1.47
N VAL A 102 12.05 17.55 -0.56
CA VAL A 102 11.52 16.21 -0.28
C VAL A 102 10.09 16.28 0.27
N ARG A 103 9.81 17.22 1.20
CA ARG A 103 8.47 17.41 1.74
C ARG A 103 7.47 17.88 0.69
N GLY A 104 7.88 18.82 -0.16
CA GLY A 104 7.09 19.32 -1.28
C GLY A 104 6.76 18.20 -2.27
N VAL A 105 7.74 17.37 -2.63
CA VAL A 105 7.54 16.20 -3.51
C VAL A 105 6.54 15.21 -2.89
N ALA A 106 6.70 14.90 -1.61
CA ALA A 106 5.78 14.03 -0.88
C ALA A 106 4.36 14.59 -0.82
N ARG A 107 4.20 15.91 -0.63
CA ARG A 107 2.89 16.59 -0.60
C ARG A 107 2.25 16.68 -1.98
N GLN A 108 3.02 16.98 -3.02
CA GLN A 108 2.55 17.05 -4.40
C GLN A 108 2.01 15.69 -4.87
N ASN A 109 2.71 14.59 -4.58
CA ASN A 109 2.23 13.23 -4.88
C ASN A 109 0.99 12.82 -4.07
N GLN A 110 0.75 13.45 -2.92
CA GLN A 110 -0.49 13.31 -2.14
C GLN A 110 -1.59 14.30 -2.59
N LYS A 111 -1.41 15.02 -3.71
CA LYS A 111 -2.32 16.06 -4.22
C LYS A 111 -2.51 17.27 -3.28
N LYS A 112 -1.59 17.48 -2.33
CA LYS A 112 -1.57 18.64 -1.42
C LYS A 112 -0.81 19.81 -2.05
N TYR A 113 -1.30 20.30 -3.19
CA TYR A 113 -0.55 21.22 -4.06
C TYR A 113 -0.23 22.57 -3.42
N ASP A 114 -1.12 23.13 -2.60
CA ASP A 114 -0.86 24.41 -1.93
C ASP A 114 0.34 24.30 -0.95
N LEU A 115 0.36 23.24 -0.14
CA LEU A 115 1.43 22.97 0.82
C LEU A 115 2.76 22.65 0.10
N ALA A 116 2.70 21.93 -1.01
CA ALA A 116 3.88 21.63 -1.81
C ALA A 116 4.50 22.91 -2.40
N ALA A 117 3.68 23.79 -2.96
CA ALA A 117 4.15 25.06 -3.51
C ALA A 117 4.79 25.96 -2.43
N GLU A 118 4.24 25.99 -1.22
CA GLU A 118 4.84 26.72 -0.09
C GLU A 118 6.22 26.17 0.30
N ASP A 119 6.38 24.83 0.32
CA ASP A 119 7.66 24.19 0.61
C ASP A 119 8.72 24.57 -0.43
N TYR A 120 8.39 24.46 -1.72
CA TYR A 120 9.33 24.82 -2.79
C TYR A 120 9.70 26.30 -2.75
N ARG A 121 8.73 27.21 -2.55
CA ARG A 121 9.03 28.64 -2.37
C ARG A 121 9.95 28.87 -1.17
N THR A 122 9.75 28.14 -0.08
CA THR A 122 10.57 28.28 1.13
C THR A 122 12.00 27.80 0.91
N GLY A 123 12.18 26.65 0.26
CA GLY A 123 13.53 26.17 -0.09
C GLY A 123 14.22 27.09 -1.11
N LEU A 124 13.51 27.61 -2.11
CA LEU A 124 14.05 28.53 -3.11
C LEU A 124 14.48 29.88 -2.53
N ARG A 125 13.94 30.31 -1.37
CA ARG A 125 14.47 31.48 -0.64
C ARG A 125 15.89 31.24 -0.14
N GLN A 126 16.27 29.99 0.14
CA GLN A 126 17.59 29.60 0.62
C GLN A 126 18.53 29.21 -0.54
N THR A 127 17.99 28.58 -1.58
CA THR A 127 18.73 28.14 -2.79
C THR A 127 18.02 28.61 -4.05
N PRO A 128 18.15 29.90 -4.44
CA PRO A 128 17.42 30.47 -5.58
C PRO A 128 17.75 29.85 -6.94
N ASP A 129 18.90 29.20 -7.07
CA ASP A 129 19.41 28.55 -8.27
C ASP A 129 19.07 27.04 -8.34
N ASP A 130 18.32 26.49 -7.38
CA ASP A 130 17.92 25.08 -7.39
C ASP A 130 16.92 24.77 -8.50
N GLU A 131 17.43 24.24 -9.62
CA GLU A 131 16.67 23.90 -10.81
C GLU A 131 15.53 22.91 -10.52
N GLY A 132 15.80 21.84 -9.77
CA GLY A 132 14.82 20.79 -9.48
C GLY A 132 13.66 21.31 -8.62
N MET A 133 13.95 22.14 -7.63
CA MET A 133 12.92 22.74 -6.79
C MET A 133 12.06 23.75 -7.57
N ARG A 134 12.67 24.53 -8.47
CA ARG A 134 11.96 25.48 -9.33
C ARG A 134 11.09 24.78 -10.37
N TYR A 135 11.60 23.71 -10.98
CA TYR A 135 10.84 22.86 -11.88
C TYR A 135 9.61 22.25 -11.18
N ASN A 136 9.80 21.68 -9.98
CA ASN A 136 8.70 21.12 -9.20
C ASN A 136 7.68 22.17 -8.75
N LEU A 137 8.11 23.40 -8.43
CA LEU A 137 7.21 24.52 -8.18
C LEU A 137 6.39 24.87 -9.42
N ALA A 138 7.01 25.03 -10.58
CA ALA A 138 6.31 25.33 -11.83
C ALA A 138 5.28 24.25 -12.19
N MET A 139 5.65 22.97 -12.03
CA MET A 139 4.74 21.85 -12.21
C MET A 139 3.57 21.89 -11.22
N THR A 140 3.83 22.25 -9.96
CA THR A 140 2.78 22.38 -8.93
C THR A 140 1.83 23.54 -9.25
N GLU A 141 2.34 24.66 -9.75
CA GLU A 141 1.49 25.78 -10.18
C GLU A 141 0.67 25.43 -11.43
N LEU A 142 1.22 24.65 -12.36
CA LEU A 142 0.48 24.11 -13.49
C LEU A 142 -0.69 23.23 -13.02
N LEU A 143 -0.47 22.34 -12.04
CA LEU A 143 -1.50 21.49 -11.43
C LEU A 143 -2.54 22.28 -10.61
N ARG A 144 -2.26 23.54 -10.28
CA ARG A 144 -3.18 24.48 -9.59
C ARG A 144 -3.85 25.46 -10.56
N ASP A 145 -3.71 25.24 -11.87
CA ASP A 145 -4.18 26.11 -12.94
C ASP A 145 -3.61 27.55 -12.87
N LYS A 146 -2.45 27.73 -12.21
CA LYS A 146 -1.74 29.02 -12.10
C LYS A 146 -0.68 29.15 -13.18
N PHE A 147 -1.15 29.25 -14.43
CA PHE A 147 -0.30 29.22 -15.62
C PHE A 147 0.74 30.36 -15.65
N ASP A 148 0.36 31.57 -15.24
CA ASP A 148 1.27 32.73 -15.22
C ASP A 148 2.39 32.56 -14.18
N ASP A 149 2.07 32.02 -13.00
CA ASP A 149 3.06 31.71 -11.97
C ASP A 149 4.01 30.60 -12.46
N ALA A 150 3.48 29.53 -13.06
CA ALA A 150 4.28 28.45 -13.62
C ALA A 150 5.26 28.96 -14.71
N GLN A 151 4.76 29.78 -15.63
CA GLN A 151 5.57 30.40 -16.68
C GLN A 151 6.69 31.27 -16.08
N LYS A 152 6.37 32.12 -15.10
CA LYS A 152 7.35 32.99 -14.43
C LYS A 152 8.47 32.19 -13.74
N GLU A 153 8.11 31.09 -13.09
CA GLU A 153 9.10 30.21 -12.45
C GLU A 153 10.02 29.54 -13.49
N LEU A 154 9.47 29.10 -14.63
CA LEU A 154 10.25 28.51 -15.73
C LEU A 154 11.15 29.52 -16.44
N GLU A 155 10.66 30.74 -16.69
CA GLU A 155 11.49 31.82 -17.23
C GLU A 155 12.62 32.19 -16.28
N THR A 156 12.37 32.12 -14.97
CA THR A 156 13.41 32.31 -13.95
C THR A 156 14.41 31.15 -13.95
N MET A 157 13.95 29.90 -14.08
CA MET A 157 14.81 28.72 -14.24
C MET A 157 15.74 28.84 -15.45
N LEU A 158 15.22 29.29 -16.58
CA LEU A 158 15.98 29.48 -17.81
C LEU A 158 17.05 30.59 -17.73
N LYS A 159 16.98 31.50 -16.76
CA LYS A 159 18.07 32.46 -16.50
C LYS A 159 19.32 31.79 -15.91
N PHE A 160 19.12 30.76 -15.08
CA PHE A 160 20.20 30.00 -14.45
C PHE A 160 20.62 28.79 -15.29
N SER A 161 19.65 28.12 -15.93
CA SER A 161 19.85 26.95 -16.80
C SER A 161 19.28 27.19 -18.21
N PRO A 162 19.88 28.07 -19.04
CA PRO A 162 19.37 28.39 -20.38
C PRO A 162 19.27 27.18 -21.32
N GLY A 163 20.01 26.11 -21.01
CA GLY A 163 20.08 24.83 -21.72
C GLY A 163 18.95 23.84 -21.42
N SER A 164 18.15 24.08 -20.37
CA SER A 164 17.19 23.10 -19.85
C SER A 164 16.07 22.80 -20.85
N LEU A 165 16.09 21.60 -21.45
CA LEU A 165 15.06 21.15 -22.40
C LEU A 165 13.73 20.89 -21.70
N ASP A 166 13.77 20.38 -20.47
CA ASP A 166 12.60 20.12 -19.63
C ASP A 166 11.84 21.41 -19.30
N ALA A 167 12.56 22.51 -19.08
CA ALA A 167 11.93 23.82 -18.87
C ALA A 167 11.14 24.29 -20.10
N TYR A 168 11.70 24.13 -21.32
CA TYR A 168 10.98 24.44 -22.55
C TYR A 168 9.81 23.49 -22.80
N LEU A 169 9.94 22.22 -22.45
CA LEU A 169 8.85 21.25 -22.56
C LEU A 169 7.69 21.63 -21.63
N LEU A 170 7.98 22.03 -20.39
CA LEU A 170 6.95 22.46 -19.45
C LEU A 170 6.33 23.81 -19.86
N LEU A 171 7.10 24.75 -20.40
CA LEU A 171 6.57 25.98 -21.00
C LEU A 171 5.62 25.69 -22.17
N SER A 172 5.95 24.68 -22.99
CA SER A 172 5.08 24.20 -24.05
C SER A 172 3.76 23.67 -23.48
N ALA A 173 3.80 22.87 -22.42
CA ALA A 173 2.60 22.37 -21.75
C ALA A 173 1.75 23.52 -21.14
N VAL A 174 2.37 24.50 -20.49
CA VAL A 174 1.69 25.71 -19.98
C VAL A 174 0.98 26.45 -21.11
N ALA A 175 1.65 26.66 -22.25
CA ALA A 175 1.07 27.33 -23.42
C ALA A 175 -0.13 26.55 -23.98
N LEU A 176 -0.07 25.21 -24.01
CA LEU A 176 -1.21 24.38 -24.44
C LEU A 176 -2.41 24.50 -23.52
N GLN A 177 -2.22 24.56 -22.19
CA GLN A 177 -3.32 24.81 -21.25
C GLN A 177 -3.96 26.18 -21.46
N GLN A 178 -3.16 27.17 -21.86
CA GLN A 178 -3.63 28.51 -22.25
C GLN A 178 -4.22 28.56 -23.68
N LYS A 179 -4.25 27.43 -24.40
CA LYS A 179 -4.68 27.31 -25.81
C LYS A 179 -3.81 28.12 -26.80
N ASP A 180 -2.58 28.46 -26.41
CA ASP A 180 -1.59 29.12 -27.26
C ASP A 180 -0.71 28.06 -27.95
N THR A 181 -1.25 27.47 -29.02
CA THR A 181 -0.52 26.46 -29.80
C THR A 181 0.71 27.02 -30.50
N VAL A 182 0.74 28.34 -30.78
CA VAL A 182 1.84 28.98 -31.51
C VAL A 182 3.08 29.09 -30.62
N ARG A 183 2.91 29.54 -29.37
CA ARG A 183 4.03 29.54 -28.40
C ARG A 183 4.51 28.14 -28.10
N SER A 184 3.59 27.20 -27.92
CA SER A 184 3.92 25.79 -27.70
C SER A 184 4.79 25.25 -28.84
N GLU A 185 4.41 25.44 -30.10
CA GLU A 185 5.21 25.02 -31.26
C GLU A 185 6.59 25.71 -31.29
N SER A 186 6.68 26.99 -30.94
CA SER A 186 7.96 27.71 -30.87
C SER A 186 8.92 27.13 -29.82
N TYR A 187 8.40 26.72 -28.67
CA TYR A 187 9.19 26.04 -27.64
C TYR A 187 9.65 24.66 -28.10
N ILE A 188 8.76 23.88 -28.73
CA ILE A 188 9.11 22.59 -29.33
C ILE A 188 10.20 22.72 -30.40
N ASP A 189 10.11 23.71 -31.29
CA ASP A 189 11.14 23.99 -32.29
C ASP A 189 12.48 24.36 -31.64
N THR A 190 12.45 25.04 -30.50
CA THR A 190 13.66 25.36 -29.73
C THR A 190 14.30 24.12 -29.13
N ILE A 191 13.49 23.18 -28.62
CA ILE A 191 13.97 21.89 -28.11
C ILE A 191 14.60 21.09 -29.25
N LEU A 192 13.88 20.89 -30.36
CA LEU A 192 14.32 20.05 -31.47
C LEU A 192 15.52 20.61 -32.23
N ARG A 193 15.73 21.94 -32.22
CA ARG A 193 16.96 22.57 -32.74
C ARG A 193 18.19 22.29 -31.90
N ARG A 194 18.01 22.07 -30.59
CA ARG A 194 19.09 21.79 -29.64
C ARG A 194 19.37 20.30 -29.53
N ASP A 195 18.31 19.51 -29.46
CA ASP A 195 18.37 18.08 -29.39
C ASP A 195 17.25 17.45 -30.23
N SER A 196 17.62 16.96 -31.41
CA SER A 196 16.71 16.28 -32.33
C SER A 196 16.30 14.88 -31.86
N PHE A 197 16.95 14.35 -30.82
CA PHE A 197 16.66 13.04 -30.22
C PHE A 197 15.80 13.16 -28.95
N PHE A 198 15.39 14.37 -28.57
CA PHE A 198 14.51 14.59 -27.43
C PHE A 198 13.08 14.11 -27.74
N GLY A 199 12.82 12.82 -27.50
CA GLY A 199 11.55 12.14 -27.77
C GLY A 199 10.29 12.87 -27.29
N PRO A 200 10.24 13.41 -26.05
CA PRO A 200 9.04 14.06 -25.53
C PRO A 200 8.55 15.24 -26.36
N ALA A 201 9.45 15.94 -27.05
CA ALA A 201 9.08 17.03 -27.95
C ALA A 201 8.23 16.55 -29.14
N TYR A 202 8.55 15.37 -29.70
CA TYR A 202 7.75 14.78 -30.78
C TYR A 202 6.38 14.31 -30.29
N ALA A 203 6.28 13.81 -29.05
CA ALA A 203 5.00 13.42 -28.45
C ALA A 203 4.05 14.63 -28.33
N VAL A 204 4.53 15.73 -27.74
CA VAL A 204 3.76 16.98 -27.64
C VAL A 204 3.44 17.54 -29.03
N SER A 205 4.41 17.53 -29.95
CA SER A 205 4.19 17.96 -31.33
C SER A 205 3.12 17.13 -32.03
N SER A 206 3.04 15.82 -31.74
CA SER A 206 2.00 14.94 -32.27
C SER A 206 0.62 15.29 -31.74
N GLN A 207 0.51 15.61 -30.45
CA GLN A 207 -0.72 16.07 -29.81
C GLN A 207 -1.23 17.37 -30.47
N ILE A 208 -0.36 18.35 -30.68
CA ILE A 208 -0.72 19.62 -31.35
C ILE A 208 -1.25 19.35 -32.76
N ALA A 209 -0.58 18.48 -33.53
CA ALA A 209 -1.05 18.10 -34.86
C ALA A 209 -2.40 17.36 -34.81
N TYR A 210 -2.62 16.53 -33.79
CA TYR A 210 -3.89 15.83 -33.59
C TYR A 210 -5.03 16.82 -33.31
N GLU A 211 -4.83 17.79 -32.42
CA GLU A 211 -5.81 18.83 -32.09
C GLU A 211 -6.13 19.71 -33.32
N LYS A 212 -5.15 19.97 -34.19
CA LYS A 212 -5.31 20.62 -35.49
C LYS A 212 -5.98 19.73 -36.56
N LYS A 213 -6.33 18.48 -36.24
CA LYS A 213 -6.88 17.46 -37.14
C LYS A 213 -5.92 17.05 -38.29
N GLU A 214 -4.63 17.30 -38.11
CA GLU A 214 -3.57 16.93 -39.05
C GLU A 214 -3.08 15.50 -38.79
N TYR A 215 -3.99 14.52 -38.83
CA TYR A 215 -3.74 13.16 -38.34
C TYR A 215 -2.56 12.44 -39.01
N LYS A 216 -2.27 12.72 -40.30
CA LYS A 216 -1.10 12.15 -40.99
C LYS A 216 0.21 12.69 -40.44
N GLN A 217 0.28 13.98 -40.12
CA GLN A 217 1.47 14.59 -39.51
C GLN A 217 1.62 14.13 -38.07
N SER A 218 0.50 14.07 -37.33
CA SER A 218 0.44 13.53 -35.98
C SER A 218 0.98 12.09 -35.92
N LEU A 219 0.59 11.22 -36.88
CA LEU A 219 1.10 9.85 -36.98
C LEU A 219 2.61 9.80 -37.24
N LYS A 220 3.16 10.69 -38.07
CA LYS A 220 4.61 10.77 -38.30
C LYS A 220 5.35 11.17 -37.03
N ARG A 221 4.83 12.17 -36.31
CA ARG A 221 5.43 12.69 -35.08
C ARG A 221 5.38 11.65 -33.94
N ILE A 222 4.25 10.96 -33.74
CA ILE A 222 4.12 9.93 -32.69
C ILE A 222 5.02 8.72 -32.98
N ASN A 223 5.17 8.32 -34.25
CA ASN A 223 6.12 7.26 -34.60
C ASN A 223 7.55 7.67 -34.24
N LYS A 224 7.93 8.93 -34.47
CA LYS A 224 9.24 9.42 -34.08
C LYS A 224 9.43 9.45 -32.57
N ALA A 225 8.38 9.79 -31.81
CA ALA A 225 8.40 9.72 -30.36
C ALA A 225 8.63 8.28 -29.87
N ILE A 226 7.93 7.29 -30.44
CA ILE A 226 8.07 5.86 -30.12
C ILE A 226 9.47 5.32 -30.48
N GLU A 227 10.10 5.82 -31.54
CA GLU A 227 11.49 5.46 -31.87
C GLU A 227 12.51 5.96 -30.84
N LEU A 228 12.19 7.01 -30.09
CA LEU A 228 13.12 7.72 -29.19
C LEU A 228 12.82 7.49 -27.70
N ILE A 229 11.61 7.05 -27.38
CA ILE A 229 11.15 6.78 -26.01
C ILE A 229 10.91 5.28 -25.90
N ASP A 230 11.69 4.62 -25.07
CA ASP A 230 11.58 3.19 -24.85
C ASP A 230 10.26 2.83 -24.13
N GLU A 231 9.47 1.95 -24.74
CA GLU A 231 8.34 1.21 -24.14
C GLU A 231 7.28 2.04 -23.37
N ASP A 232 7.02 3.32 -23.70
CA ASP A 232 5.95 4.12 -23.09
C ASP A 232 4.56 3.71 -23.62
N PRO A 233 3.67 3.09 -22.80
CA PRO A 233 2.35 2.65 -23.22
C PRO A 233 1.45 3.78 -23.73
N ALA A 234 1.60 5.00 -23.21
CA ALA A 234 0.76 6.15 -23.57
C ALA A 234 0.94 6.54 -25.04
N LEU A 235 2.16 6.41 -25.57
CA LEU A 235 2.44 6.72 -26.98
C LEU A 235 1.72 5.76 -27.93
N TYR A 236 1.67 4.46 -27.60
CA TYR A 236 0.94 3.47 -28.39
C TYR A 236 -0.57 3.68 -28.30
N ILE A 237 -1.11 3.99 -27.12
CA ILE A 237 -2.54 4.35 -26.96
C ILE A 237 -2.89 5.53 -27.86
N ASN A 238 -2.09 6.59 -27.80
CA ASN A 238 -2.33 7.80 -28.60
C ASN A 238 -2.16 7.55 -30.10
N ARG A 239 -1.18 6.73 -30.50
CA ARG A 239 -1.06 6.28 -31.89
C ARG A 239 -2.28 5.48 -32.34
N GLY A 240 -2.82 4.62 -31.48
CA GLY A 240 -4.05 3.87 -31.74
C GLY A 240 -5.25 4.79 -32.00
N ILE A 241 -5.38 5.87 -31.23
CA ILE A 241 -6.39 6.91 -31.46
C ILE A 241 -6.16 7.61 -32.80
N ILE A 242 -4.93 8.00 -33.12
CA ILE A 242 -4.57 8.66 -34.39
C ILE A 242 -4.91 7.73 -35.58
N ARG A 243 -4.59 6.44 -35.48
CA ARG A 243 -4.91 5.42 -36.48
C ARG A 243 -6.42 5.22 -36.63
N TYR A 244 -7.16 5.23 -35.53
CA TYR A 244 -8.63 5.18 -35.55
C TYR A 244 -9.25 6.38 -36.31
N GLN A 245 -8.70 7.59 -36.13
CA GLN A 245 -9.11 8.76 -36.91
C GLN A 245 -8.83 8.58 -38.41
N LEU A 246 -7.69 7.99 -38.74
CA LEU A 246 -7.28 7.64 -40.10
C LEU A 246 -7.99 6.40 -40.68
N ASN A 247 -8.93 5.79 -39.94
CA ASN A 247 -9.64 4.57 -40.30
C ASN A 247 -8.76 3.32 -40.42
N ASP A 248 -7.55 3.34 -39.86
CA ASP A 248 -6.68 2.18 -39.68
C ASP A 248 -7.07 1.43 -38.39
N LEU A 249 -8.21 0.75 -38.44
CA LEU A 249 -8.76 0.04 -37.28
C LEU A 249 -7.88 -1.15 -36.85
N ARG A 250 -7.19 -1.78 -37.82
CA ARG A 250 -6.27 -2.89 -37.54
C ARG A 250 -5.04 -2.41 -36.79
N GLY A 251 -4.37 -1.36 -37.29
CA GLY A 251 -3.22 -0.79 -36.60
C GLY A 251 -3.58 -0.20 -35.23
N ALA A 252 -4.79 0.33 -35.05
CA ALA A 252 -5.27 0.76 -33.74
C ALA A 252 -5.46 -0.44 -32.77
N MET A 253 -6.00 -1.56 -33.25
CA MET A 253 -6.15 -2.79 -32.46
C MET A 253 -4.78 -3.38 -32.06
N ASP A 254 -3.82 -3.35 -32.97
CA ASP A 254 -2.46 -3.83 -32.74
C ASP A 254 -1.76 -2.98 -31.67
N ASP A 255 -1.91 -1.65 -31.72
CA ASP A 255 -1.34 -0.75 -30.70
C ASP A 255 -1.92 -1.01 -29.30
N TYR A 256 -3.25 -1.14 -29.17
CA TYR A 256 -3.86 -1.44 -27.86
C TYR A 256 -3.50 -2.84 -27.36
N SER A 257 -3.31 -3.80 -28.25
CA SER A 257 -2.88 -5.15 -27.87
C SER A 257 -1.44 -5.16 -27.40
N HIS A 258 -0.55 -4.44 -28.08
CA HIS A 258 0.85 -4.29 -27.67
C HIS A 258 0.98 -3.67 -26.28
N VAL A 259 0.16 -2.67 -25.95
CA VAL A 259 0.12 -2.08 -24.60
C VAL A 259 -0.23 -3.12 -23.54
N LEU A 260 -1.14 -4.04 -23.86
CA LEU A 260 -1.57 -5.11 -22.94
C LEU A 260 -0.59 -6.28 -22.89
N ASP A 261 0.30 -6.43 -23.87
CA ASP A 261 1.44 -7.35 -23.82
C ASP A 261 2.51 -6.83 -22.85
N ILE A 262 2.75 -5.51 -22.82
CA ILE A 262 3.68 -4.86 -21.88
C ILE A 262 3.07 -4.74 -20.48
N SER A 263 1.82 -4.27 -20.40
CA SER A 263 1.08 -3.99 -19.18
C SER A 263 -0.33 -4.56 -19.27
N SER A 264 -0.48 -5.81 -18.86
CA SER A 264 -1.74 -6.56 -18.95
C SER A 264 -2.91 -5.92 -18.18
N ASN A 265 -2.63 -5.03 -17.23
CA ASN A 265 -3.61 -4.31 -16.43
C ASN A 265 -3.79 -2.85 -16.88
N ASN A 266 -3.31 -2.44 -18.07
CA ASN A 266 -3.50 -1.07 -18.54
C ASN A 266 -4.98 -0.80 -18.85
N LYS A 267 -5.58 0.06 -18.02
CA LYS A 267 -7.01 0.33 -17.99
C LYS A 267 -7.52 1.03 -19.24
N ILE A 268 -6.75 2.00 -19.74
CA ILE A 268 -7.06 2.75 -20.95
C ILE A 268 -7.05 1.84 -22.18
N ALA A 269 -6.03 0.99 -22.31
CA ALA A 269 -5.94 0.05 -23.42
C ALA A 269 -7.07 -1.00 -23.39
N LEU A 270 -7.41 -1.54 -22.23
CA LEU A 270 -8.58 -2.43 -22.08
C LEU A 270 -9.87 -1.75 -22.55
N PHE A 271 -10.11 -0.52 -22.11
CA PHE A 271 -11.31 0.24 -22.47
C PHE A 271 -11.37 0.56 -23.97
N ASN A 272 -10.30 1.15 -24.52
CA ASN A 272 -10.24 1.55 -25.92
C ASN A 272 -10.31 0.34 -26.87
N ARG A 273 -9.66 -0.76 -26.51
CA ARG A 273 -9.72 -2.01 -27.28
C ARG A 273 -11.12 -2.61 -27.24
N ALA A 274 -11.79 -2.59 -26.09
CA ALA A 274 -13.16 -3.06 -25.98
C ALA A 274 -14.13 -2.27 -26.87
N LEU A 275 -14.04 -0.93 -26.88
CA LEU A 275 -14.84 -0.09 -27.77
C LEU A 275 -14.57 -0.41 -29.25
N LEU A 276 -13.30 -0.59 -29.62
CA LEU A 276 -12.92 -0.92 -30.99
C LEU A 276 -13.40 -2.33 -31.40
N ARG A 277 -13.29 -3.32 -30.52
CA ARG A 277 -13.81 -4.68 -30.71
C ARG A 277 -15.34 -4.67 -30.86
N SER A 278 -16.03 -3.89 -30.02
CA SER A 278 -17.47 -3.67 -30.13
C SER A 278 -17.84 -3.12 -31.51
N TYR A 279 -17.12 -2.10 -31.99
CA TYR A 279 -17.34 -1.52 -33.32
C TYR A 279 -17.10 -2.52 -34.45
N LEU A 280 -16.13 -3.43 -34.30
CA LEU A 280 -15.83 -4.50 -35.26
C LEU A 280 -16.75 -5.73 -35.11
N GLY A 281 -17.68 -5.73 -34.16
CA GLY A 281 -18.61 -6.84 -33.90
C GLY A 281 -18.03 -8.00 -33.07
N ASP A 282 -16.80 -7.88 -32.56
CA ASP A 282 -16.17 -8.85 -31.66
C ASP A 282 -16.66 -8.65 -30.21
N LYS A 283 -17.96 -8.87 -30.00
CA LYS A 283 -18.65 -8.53 -28.75
C LYS A 283 -18.16 -9.35 -27.55
N ASN A 284 -17.83 -10.63 -27.75
CA ASN A 284 -17.39 -11.51 -26.66
C ASN A 284 -16.03 -11.09 -26.10
N ASN A 285 -15.06 -10.78 -26.97
CA ASN A 285 -13.76 -10.31 -26.51
C ASN A 285 -13.83 -8.88 -25.95
N ALA A 286 -14.71 -8.02 -26.47
CA ALA A 286 -14.98 -6.71 -25.88
C ALA A 286 -15.54 -6.83 -24.44
N ILE A 287 -16.49 -7.74 -24.21
CA ILE A 287 -17.01 -8.03 -22.85
C ILE A 287 -15.89 -8.55 -21.94
N SER A 288 -14.98 -9.38 -22.45
CA SER A 288 -13.83 -9.89 -21.69
C SER A 288 -12.91 -8.76 -21.22
N ASP A 289 -12.54 -7.83 -22.12
CA ASP A 289 -11.72 -6.66 -21.78
C ASP A 289 -12.42 -5.78 -20.73
N LEU A 290 -13.73 -5.53 -20.88
CA LEU A 290 -14.50 -4.75 -19.91
C LEU A 290 -14.65 -5.46 -18.56
N ASN A 291 -14.77 -6.80 -18.55
CA ASN A 291 -14.77 -7.57 -17.31
C ASN A 291 -13.46 -7.39 -16.55
N HIS A 292 -12.33 -7.48 -17.26
CA HIS A 292 -11.01 -7.24 -16.67
C HIS A 292 -10.90 -5.80 -16.15
N LEU A 293 -11.32 -4.80 -16.93
CA LEU A 293 -11.32 -3.41 -16.49
C LEU A 293 -12.19 -3.18 -15.26
N ILE A 294 -13.42 -3.71 -15.21
CA ILE A 294 -14.35 -3.56 -14.07
C ILE A 294 -13.81 -4.26 -12.82
N LYS A 295 -13.01 -5.33 -12.99
CA LYS A 295 -12.29 -5.97 -11.89
C LYS A 295 -11.18 -5.08 -11.33
N LEU A 296 -10.46 -4.35 -12.19
CA LEU A 296 -9.43 -3.39 -11.76
C LEU A 296 -10.06 -2.12 -11.15
N GLU A 297 -11.16 -1.64 -11.72
CA GLU A 297 -11.89 -0.45 -11.29
C GLU A 297 -13.39 -0.74 -11.11
N PRO A 298 -13.81 -1.23 -9.93
CA PRO A 298 -15.21 -1.54 -9.68
C PRO A 298 -16.16 -0.34 -9.81
N SER A 299 -15.65 0.87 -9.61
CA SER A 299 -16.36 2.16 -9.76
C SER A 299 -16.41 2.70 -11.18
N ASN A 300 -15.82 2.02 -12.18
CA ASN A 300 -15.84 2.50 -13.56
C ASN A 300 -17.23 2.26 -14.20
N HIS A 301 -18.13 3.21 -13.99
CA HIS A 301 -19.51 3.13 -14.46
C HIS A 301 -19.65 3.22 -15.98
N ILE A 302 -18.73 3.91 -16.66
CA ILE A 302 -18.66 3.96 -18.12
C ILE A 302 -18.37 2.55 -18.69
N ALA A 303 -17.38 1.84 -18.13
CA ALA A 303 -17.08 0.47 -18.52
C ALA A 303 -18.26 -0.48 -18.26
N ARG A 304 -18.92 -0.37 -17.10
CA ARG A 304 -20.13 -1.14 -16.77
C ARG A 304 -21.27 -0.87 -17.76
N PHE A 305 -21.51 0.39 -18.11
CA PHE A 305 -22.57 0.73 -19.06
C PHE A 305 -22.31 0.12 -20.43
N ASN A 306 -21.09 0.25 -20.96
CA ASN A 306 -20.69 -0.38 -22.23
C ASN A 306 -20.79 -1.91 -22.19
N ARG A 307 -20.42 -2.54 -21.07
CA ARG A 307 -20.59 -3.99 -20.90
C ARG A 307 -22.08 -4.36 -20.91
N GLY A 308 -22.93 -3.60 -20.23
CA GLY A 308 -24.37 -3.77 -20.26
C GLY A 308 -24.95 -3.70 -21.67
N LEU A 309 -24.52 -2.73 -22.47
CA LEU A 309 -24.91 -2.61 -23.88
C LEU A 309 -24.53 -3.85 -24.68
N LEU A 310 -23.27 -4.31 -24.56
CA LEU A 310 -22.78 -5.50 -25.25
C LEU A 310 -23.49 -6.78 -24.81
N LEU A 311 -23.80 -6.92 -23.52
CA LEU A 311 -24.54 -8.05 -22.96
C LEU A 311 -25.97 -8.10 -23.50
N ALA A 312 -26.66 -6.94 -23.57
CA ALA A 312 -27.99 -6.85 -24.15
C ALA A 312 -27.97 -7.24 -25.64
N ASP A 313 -26.94 -6.80 -26.36
CA ASP A 313 -26.72 -7.10 -27.77
C ASP A 313 -26.50 -8.59 -28.09
N ILE A 314 -25.94 -9.36 -27.15
CA ILE A 314 -25.80 -10.83 -27.27
C ILE A 314 -26.94 -11.59 -26.59
N GLY A 315 -28.01 -10.90 -26.19
CA GLY A 315 -29.23 -11.49 -25.61
C GLY A 315 -29.17 -11.77 -24.10
N LYS A 316 -28.07 -11.43 -23.42
CA LYS A 316 -27.88 -11.61 -21.97
C LYS A 316 -28.52 -10.45 -21.18
N HIS A 317 -29.82 -10.25 -21.37
CA HIS A 317 -30.55 -9.10 -20.80
C HIS A 317 -30.54 -9.06 -19.26
N GLY A 318 -30.53 -10.22 -18.58
CA GLY A 318 -30.48 -10.28 -17.12
C GLY A 318 -29.18 -9.70 -16.55
N GLU A 319 -28.04 -10.07 -17.12
CA GLU A 319 -26.72 -9.52 -16.74
C GLU A 319 -26.64 -8.02 -17.08
N ALA A 320 -27.14 -7.63 -18.27
CA ALA A 320 -27.18 -6.22 -18.68
C ALA A 320 -27.98 -5.34 -17.71
N ILE A 321 -29.14 -5.83 -17.22
CA ILE A 321 -29.96 -5.10 -16.23
C ILE A 321 -29.20 -4.89 -14.92
N ASN A 322 -28.36 -5.83 -14.48
CA ASN A 322 -27.55 -5.66 -13.27
C ASN A 322 -26.52 -4.53 -13.42
N ASP A 323 -25.89 -4.45 -14.59
CA ASP A 323 -24.98 -3.36 -14.90
C ASP A 323 -25.71 -2.01 -14.96
N TYR A 324 -26.84 -1.94 -15.67
CA TYR A 324 -27.65 -0.73 -15.74
C TYR A 324 -28.16 -0.29 -14.37
N ASN A 325 -28.58 -1.22 -13.50
CA ASN A 325 -28.99 -0.89 -12.13
C ASN A 325 -27.87 -0.20 -11.35
N THR A 326 -26.64 -0.69 -11.50
CA THR A 326 -25.46 -0.10 -10.83
C THR A 326 -25.18 1.31 -11.37
N VAL A 327 -25.23 1.50 -12.69
CA VAL A 327 -25.00 2.79 -13.34
C VAL A 327 -26.08 3.80 -12.96
N ILE A 328 -27.36 3.46 -13.11
CA ILE A 328 -28.50 4.34 -12.83
C ILE A 328 -28.58 4.72 -11.35
N LYS A 329 -28.15 3.84 -10.44
CA LYS A 329 -28.09 4.15 -9.01
C LYS A 329 -27.11 5.29 -8.73
N GLN A 330 -25.98 5.32 -9.42
CA GLN A 330 -24.99 6.39 -9.29
C GLN A 330 -25.37 7.62 -10.10
N TYR A 331 -25.91 7.43 -11.30
CA TYR A 331 -26.31 8.46 -12.25
C TYR A 331 -27.82 8.41 -12.53
N PRO A 332 -28.66 8.86 -11.58
CA PRO A 332 -30.11 8.77 -11.72
C PRO A 332 -30.66 9.65 -12.86
N GLU A 333 -29.93 10.67 -13.28
CA GLU A 333 -30.32 11.55 -14.40
C GLU A 333 -29.84 11.03 -15.77
N PHE A 334 -29.10 9.92 -15.81
CA PHE A 334 -28.58 9.37 -17.05
C PHE A 334 -29.67 8.68 -17.89
N ILE A 335 -30.26 9.45 -18.81
CA ILE A 335 -31.39 9.04 -19.66
C ILE A 335 -31.11 7.75 -20.42
N ASN A 336 -29.93 7.62 -21.05
CA ASN A 336 -29.57 6.44 -21.84
C ASN A 336 -29.50 5.17 -20.98
N GLY A 337 -29.16 5.28 -19.70
CA GLY A 337 -29.21 4.17 -18.75
C GLY A 337 -30.62 3.62 -18.58
N TRP A 338 -31.57 4.50 -18.30
CA TRP A 338 -32.99 4.12 -18.15
C TRP A 338 -33.59 3.55 -19.42
N LEU A 339 -33.29 4.14 -20.58
CA LEU A 339 -33.75 3.63 -21.88
C LEU A 339 -33.18 2.23 -22.17
N ALA A 340 -31.87 2.02 -21.96
CA ALA A 340 -31.23 0.72 -22.15
C ALA A 340 -31.83 -0.35 -21.23
N ARG A 341 -32.10 -0.01 -19.96
CA ARG A 341 -32.75 -0.93 -19.02
C ARG A 341 -34.20 -1.22 -19.37
N SER A 342 -34.95 -0.21 -19.81
CA SER A 342 -36.32 -0.37 -20.31
C SER A 342 -36.38 -1.38 -21.46
N GLN A 343 -35.49 -1.22 -22.45
CA GLN A 343 -35.42 -2.13 -23.60
C GLN A 343 -35.08 -3.56 -23.19
N SER A 344 -34.08 -3.78 -22.33
CA SER A 344 -33.74 -5.12 -21.82
C SER A 344 -34.88 -5.74 -21.01
N ARG A 345 -35.59 -4.96 -20.17
CA ARG A 345 -36.75 -5.45 -19.40
C ARG A 345 -37.90 -5.87 -20.31
N LYS A 346 -38.16 -5.10 -21.38
CA LYS A 346 -39.18 -5.43 -22.37
C LYS A 346 -38.88 -6.76 -23.06
N LEU A 347 -37.62 -6.98 -23.45
CA LEU A 347 -37.17 -8.24 -24.07
C LEU A 347 -37.20 -9.43 -23.10
N MET A 348 -37.12 -9.20 -21.79
CA MET A 348 -37.32 -10.22 -20.76
C MET A 348 -38.80 -10.46 -20.39
N GLY A 349 -39.76 -9.79 -21.05
CA GLY A 349 -41.19 -9.91 -20.74
C GLY A 349 -41.67 -9.10 -19.54
N ASN A 350 -40.81 -8.26 -18.92
CA ASN A 350 -41.21 -7.36 -17.84
C ASN A 350 -41.71 -6.01 -18.41
N ALA A 351 -42.90 -6.03 -18.99
CA ALA A 351 -43.51 -4.84 -19.62
C ALA A 351 -43.73 -3.69 -18.61
N VAL A 352 -44.25 -3.99 -17.43
CA VAL A 352 -44.54 -2.99 -16.39
C VAL A 352 -43.26 -2.27 -15.94
N GLY A 353 -42.18 -3.03 -15.73
CA GLY A 353 -40.89 -2.46 -15.34
C GLY A 353 -40.22 -1.68 -16.48
N ALA A 354 -40.45 -2.08 -17.74
CA ALA A 354 -39.96 -1.37 -18.91
C ALA A 354 -40.68 -0.03 -19.11
N ASP A 355 -42.01 0.00 -18.99
CA ASP A 355 -42.82 1.21 -19.11
C ASP A 355 -42.46 2.22 -18.02
N ARG A 356 -42.26 1.75 -16.78
CA ARG A 356 -41.81 2.61 -15.68
C ARG A 356 -40.48 3.29 -16.00
N ASP A 357 -39.50 2.53 -16.47
CA ASP A 357 -38.17 3.07 -16.82
C ASP A 357 -38.27 4.03 -18.02
N TYR A 358 -39.10 3.72 -19.01
CA TYR A 358 -39.31 4.56 -20.19
C TYR A 358 -39.93 5.90 -19.83
N TRP A 359 -41.02 5.90 -19.06
CA TRP A 359 -41.67 7.13 -18.62
C TRP A 359 -40.79 7.98 -17.71
N HIS A 360 -39.94 7.34 -16.89
CA HIS A 360 -38.95 8.05 -16.12
C HIS A 360 -37.91 8.75 -17.01
N ALA A 361 -37.40 8.06 -18.04
CA ALA A 361 -36.49 8.66 -19.02
C ALA A 361 -37.13 9.85 -19.77
N VAL A 362 -38.42 9.76 -20.12
CA VAL A 362 -39.18 10.85 -20.75
C VAL A 362 -39.32 12.05 -19.81
N ASP A 363 -39.64 11.83 -18.53
CA ASP A 363 -39.71 12.91 -17.53
C ASP A 363 -38.37 13.63 -17.37
N LEU A 364 -37.26 12.87 -17.29
CA LEU A 364 -35.91 13.43 -17.27
C LEU A 364 -35.62 14.26 -18.52
N GLN A 365 -36.01 13.77 -19.70
CA GLN A 365 -35.80 14.48 -20.96
C GLN A 365 -36.59 15.80 -21.01
N GLU A 366 -37.85 15.80 -20.57
CA GLU A 366 -38.67 17.01 -20.51
C GLU A 366 -38.15 18.03 -19.48
N LYS A 367 -37.65 17.57 -18.32
CA LYS A 367 -36.97 18.41 -17.34
C LYS A 367 -35.72 19.07 -17.94
N ALA A 368 -34.88 18.29 -18.62
CA ALA A 368 -33.67 18.81 -19.29
C ALA A 368 -34.01 19.84 -20.39
N LYS A 369 -35.09 19.63 -21.16
CA LYS A 369 -35.56 20.61 -22.16
C LYS A 369 -36.04 21.91 -21.52
N LYS A 370 -36.75 21.85 -20.39
CA LYS A 370 -37.21 23.05 -19.67
C LYS A 370 -36.05 23.86 -19.12
N GLN A 371 -35.05 23.20 -18.52
CA GLN A 371 -33.82 23.85 -18.04
C GLN A 371 -33.05 24.56 -19.18
N LYS A 372 -32.90 23.91 -20.34
CA LYS A 372 -32.28 24.52 -21.53
C LYS A 372 -33.04 25.71 -22.13
N LYS A 373 -34.33 25.88 -21.83
CA LYS A 373 -35.10 27.07 -22.27
C LYS A 373 -34.91 28.28 -21.35
N THR A 374 -34.57 28.06 -20.08
CA THR A 374 -34.25 29.10 -19.09
C THR A 374 -32.81 29.61 -19.21
N ASP A 375 -31.86 28.73 -19.56
CA ASP A 375 -30.49 29.11 -19.86
C ASP A 375 -30.31 29.34 -21.36
N LYS A 376 -30.21 30.61 -21.80
CA LYS A 376 -29.82 30.94 -23.18
C LYS A 376 -28.34 30.60 -23.41
N GLN A 377 -28.04 29.31 -23.57
CA GLN A 377 -26.75 28.85 -24.09
C GLN A 377 -26.97 28.07 -25.39
N PRO A 378 -26.08 28.25 -26.39
CA PRO A 378 -26.22 27.57 -27.66
C PRO A 378 -26.07 26.06 -27.45
N ALA A 379 -27.00 25.30 -28.03
CA ALA A 379 -26.92 23.86 -28.09
C ALA A 379 -25.63 23.46 -28.82
N LYS A 380 -24.72 22.78 -28.13
CA LYS A 380 -23.72 21.97 -28.83
C LYS A 380 -24.45 20.83 -29.50
N GLU A 381 -24.42 20.83 -30.83
CA GLU A 381 -24.92 19.79 -31.70
C GLU A 381 -24.30 18.44 -31.33
N ASN A 382 -25.14 17.40 -31.27
CA ASN A 382 -24.69 16.02 -31.41
C ASN A 382 -24.13 15.87 -32.84
N SER A 383 -22.84 16.14 -33.00
CA SER A 383 -22.09 15.65 -34.15
C SER A 383 -21.55 14.27 -33.83
N GLU A 384 -21.69 13.34 -34.77
CA GLU A 384 -20.97 12.06 -34.83
C GLU A 384 -19.46 12.32 -35.06
N SER A 385 -18.85 13.12 -34.19
CA SER A 385 -17.41 13.29 -34.18
C SER A 385 -16.82 12.11 -33.41
N LYS A 386 -15.75 11.54 -33.97
CA LYS A 386 -14.87 10.57 -33.30
C LYS A 386 -14.14 11.28 -32.16
N GLU A 387 -14.86 11.69 -31.12
CA GLU A 387 -14.33 12.45 -29.99
C GLU A 387 -13.60 11.56 -29.00
N THR A 388 -12.65 12.17 -28.28
CA THR A 388 -11.89 11.54 -27.22
C THR A 388 -12.18 12.22 -25.89
N ARG A 389 -11.92 11.51 -24.79
CA ARG A 389 -12.01 12.04 -23.42
C ARG A 389 -10.72 11.78 -22.66
N LYS A 390 -10.52 12.52 -21.57
CA LYS A 390 -9.45 12.24 -20.60
C LYS A 390 -9.82 11.03 -19.73
N GLU A 391 -8.82 10.41 -19.10
CA GLU A 391 -9.02 9.27 -18.21
C GLU A 391 -9.88 9.63 -17.00
N ASP A 392 -9.63 10.80 -16.38
CA ASP A 392 -10.31 11.32 -15.19
C ASP A 392 -11.71 11.89 -15.47
N ASP A 393 -12.12 11.95 -16.74
CA ASP A 393 -13.44 12.41 -17.14
C ASP A 393 -14.48 11.29 -16.96
N GLU A 394 -15.14 11.31 -15.81
CA GLU A 394 -16.20 10.36 -15.42
C GLU A 394 -17.59 10.73 -15.96
N THR A 395 -17.70 11.73 -16.84
CA THR A 395 -18.99 12.15 -17.43
C THR A 395 -19.64 10.97 -18.17
N ILE A 396 -20.72 10.42 -17.60
CA ILE A 396 -21.33 9.17 -18.06
C ILE A 396 -21.88 9.27 -19.49
N GLU A 397 -22.22 10.46 -19.95
CA GLU A 397 -22.67 10.75 -21.32
C GLU A 397 -21.58 10.47 -22.37
N LYS A 398 -20.30 10.46 -21.98
CA LYS A 398 -19.14 10.21 -22.86
C LYS A 398 -18.78 8.73 -22.96
N TYR A 399 -19.72 7.84 -22.67
CA TYR A 399 -19.47 6.40 -22.59
C TYR A 399 -18.93 5.78 -23.89
N ASN A 400 -19.15 6.43 -25.03
CA ASN A 400 -18.72 5.98 -26.35
C ASN A 400 -17.41 6.62 -26.85
N MET A 401 -16.74 7.46 -26.05
CA MET A 401 -15.52 8.16 -26.46
C MET A 401 -14.26 7.35 -26.09
N LEU A 402 -13.25 7.36 -26.98
CA LEU A 402 -11.93 6.79 -26.66
C LEU A 402 -11.21 7.64 -25.61
N VAL A 403 -10.45 6.98 -24.75
CA VAL A 403 -9.67 7.62 -23.69
C VAL A 403 -8.27 7.93 -24.19
N VAL A 404 -7.89 9.21 -24.18
CA VAL A 404 -6.51 9.63 -24.46
C VAL A 404 -5.64 9.27 -23.27
N ALA A 405 -4.45 8.73 -23.53
CA ALA A 405 -3.42 8.64 -22.51
C ALA A 405 -2.64 9.94 -22.51
N GLU A 406 -2.59 10.65 -21.38
CA GLU A 406 -1.55 11.66 -21.24
C GLU A 406 -0.20 10.92 -21.23
N PRO A 407 0.82 11.35 -22.00
CA PRO A 407 2.14 10.75 -21.91
C PRO A 407 2.54 10.65 -20.44
N GLU A 408 3.29 9.61 -20.05
CA GLU A 408 3.96 9.60 -18.75
C GLU A 408 5.07 10.67 -18.74
N GLN A 409 4.75 11.94 -18.96
CA GLN A 409 5.44 12.99 -18.26
C GLN A 409 5.19 12.66 -16.80
N GLU A 410 6.25 12.42 -16.04
CA GLU A 410 6.20 12.02 -14.65
C GLU A 410 5.39 13.07 -13.85
N THR A 411 4.06 12.93 -13.84
CA THR A 411 3.12 13.75 -13.06
C THR A 411 3.35 13.52 -11.57
N LYS A 412 4.08 12.44 -11.24
CA LYS A 412 4.76 12.24 -9.96
C LYS A 412 5.93 13.22 -9.86
N ALA A 413 5.81 14.20 -8.97
CA ALA A 413 6.91 15.07 -8.59
C ALA A 413 8.16 14.24 -8.29
N GLN A 414 9.27 14.54 -8.95
CA GLN A 414 10.48 13.76 -8.80
C GLN A 414 11.45 14.43 -7.83
N TYR A 415 11.98 13.65 -6.91
CA TYR A 415 13.22 14.01 -6.23
C TYR A 415 14.37 13.59 -7.15
N ASN A 416 14.85 14.50 -8.00
CA ASN A 416 15.99 14.26 -8.88
C ASN A 416 17.30 14.18 -8.07
N SER A 417 17.59 12.99 -7.58
CA SER A 417 18.95 12.50 -7.27
C SER A 417 19.25 11.40 -8.30
N LYS A 418 20.49 11.28 -8.79
CA LYS A 418 20.98 10.34 -9.83
C LYS A 418 20.85 8.83 -9.47
N VAL A 419 19.93 8.49 -8.59
CA VAL A 419 19.91 7.26 -7.80
C VAL A 419 18.46 6.77 -7.80
N ARG A 420 18.12 6.03 -8.86
CA ARG A 420 16.87 5.27 -8.99
C ARG A 420 17.21 3.80 -8.89
N GLY A 421 16.58 3.08 -7.98
CA GLY A 421 16.69 1.63 -7.92
C GLY A 421 15.41 0.95 -7.55
N LYS A 422 15.45 -0.35 -7.79
CA LYS A 422 14.26 -1.17 -7.96
C LYS A 422 13.91 -1.80 -6.63
N VAL A 423 12.86 -1.30 -5.99
CA VAL A 423 11.96 -2.24 -5.29
C VAL A 423 11.39 -3.11 -6.38
N GLN A 424 11.82 -4.37 -6.42
CA GLN A 424 11.25 -5.35 -7.33
C GLN A 424 9.75 -5.39 -7.02
N ASP A 425 8.94 -5.05 -8.01
CA ASP A 425 7.49 -5.08 -7.93
C ASP A 425 7.04 -6.55 -7.93
N ARG A 426 7.45 -7.28 -6.90
CA ARG A 426 7.12 -8.68 -6.73
C ARG A 426 5.70 -8.72 -6.22
N ASN A 427 4.89 -9.56 -6.86
CA ASN A 427 3.58 -9.93 -6.37
C ASN A 427 3.74 -10.89 -5.17
N VAL A 428 4.31 -10.39 -4.06
CA VAL A 428 4.37 -11.07 -2.77
C VAL A 428 2.96 -11.20 -2.22
N GLU A 429 2.63 -12.42 -1.80
CA GLU A 429 1.41 -12.76 -1.07
C GLU A 429 1.43 -12.08 0.30
N VAL A 430 0.35 -11.36 0.64
CA VAL A 430 0.29 -10.58 1.88
C VAL A 430 -0.47 -11.38 2.93
N GLU A 431 0.28 -12.03 3.80
CA GLU A 431 -0.26 -12.74 4.97
C GLU A 431 -0.14 -11.88 6.23
N PRO A 432 -1.16 -11.89 7.11
CA PRO A 432 -1.04 -11.28 8.42
C PRO A 432 0.07 -11.92 9.25
N ARG A 433 0.67 -11.13 10.14
CA ARG A 433 1.66 -11.62 11.08
C ARG A 433 1.02 -12.49 12.14
N ASN A 434 1.70 -13.57 12.49
CA ASN A 434 1.18 -14.58 13.40
C ASN A 434 1.18 -14.08 14.87
N ILE A 435 0.56 -14.86 15.76
CA ILE A 435 0.55 -14.64 17.22
C ILE A 435 1.97 -14.70 17.81
N TYR A 436 2.20 -14.01 18.93
CA TYR A 436 3.41 -14.18 19.71
C TYR A 436 3.30 -15.41 20.62
N VAL A 437 4.39 -16.15 20.73
CA VAL A 437 4.55 -17.32 21.59
C VAL A 437 5.77 -17.18 22.48
N LEU A 438 5.77 -17.91 23.60
CA LEU A 438 6.96 -18.07 24.44
C LEU A 438 7.85 -19.18 23.85
N THR A 439 9.14 -18.90 23.72
CA THR A 439 10.11 -19.83 23.11
C THR A 439 11.51 -19.58 23.66
N TYR A 440 12.41 -20.55 23.53
CA TYR A 440 13.84 -20.36 23.80
C TYR A 440 14.65 -20.02 22.54
N TYR A 441 13.99 -20.00 21.39
CA TYR A 441 14.64 -19.86 20.10
C TYR A 441 14.18 -18.60 19.39
N HIS A 442 15.11 -17.98 18.68
CA HIS A 442 14.82 -16.85 17.83
C HIS A 442 15.46 -17.08 16.47
N ARG A 443 14.70 -16.79 15.40
CA ARG A 443 15.22 -16.78 14.04
C ARG A 443 15.68 -15.38 13.70
N PHE A 444 16.89 -15.26 13.17
CA PHE A 444 17.26 -14.09 12.38
C PHE A 444 16.69 -14.31 10.98
N ASP A 445 15.58 -13.64 10.65
CA ASP A 445 15.04 -13.71 9.31
C ASP A 445 16.01 -13.02 8.35
N SER A 446 16.39 -13.67 7.25
CA SER A 446 17.37 -13.10 6.31
C SER A 446 16.85 -11.84 5.60
N GLU A 447 15.54 -11.64 5.62
CA GLU A 447 14.88 -10.45 5.07
C GLU A 447 14.79 -9.28 6.08
N GLU A 448 15.04 -9.53 7.37
CA GLU A 448 14.99 -8.53 8.44
C GLU A 448 16.43 -8.25 8.92
N ILE A 449 17.05 -7.14 8.50
CA ILE A 449 18.47 -6.85 8.81
C ILE A 449 18.74 -6.58 10.31
N ASN A 450 17.70 -6.42 11.13
CA ASN A 450 17.84 -6.29 12.57
C ASN A 450 16.53 -6.66 13.28
N PRO A 451 16.20 -7.97 13.43
CA PRO A 451 14.99 -8.36 14.13
C PRO A 451 15.18 -7.98 15.59
N ASN A 452 14.48 -6.93 16.03
CA ASN A 452 14.44 -6.58 17.43
C ASN A 452 13.78 -7.74 18.17
N VAL A 453 14.54 -8.46 19.01
CA VAL A 453 13.96 -9.45 19.91
C VAL A 453 12.91 -8.74 20.77
N PRO A 454 11.63 -9.13 20.69
CA PRO A 454 10.57 -8.46 21.42
C PRO A 454 10.88 -8.41 22.92
N TYR A 455 10.89 -7.21 23.49
CA TYR A 455 11.17 -7.02 24.91
C TYR A 455 9.88 -7.10 25.73
N SER A 456 9.94 -7.82 26.85
CA SER A 456 8.91 -7.80 27.89
C SER A 456 9.57 -7.78 29.26
N ALA A 457 9.19 -6.81 30.09
CA ALA A 457 9.62 -6.74 31.48
C ALA A 457 9.15 -7.96 32.29
N LEU A 458 8.01 -8.55 31.93
CA LEU A 458 7.48 -9.74 32.58
C LEU A 458 8.36 -10.98 32.29
N VAL A 459 8.74 -11.17 31.02
CA VAL A 459 9.65 -12.26 30.61
C VAL A 459 11.05 -12.07 31.19
N ASP A 460 11.56 -10.84 31.19
CA ASP A 460 12.86 -10.52 31.78
C ASP A 460 12.92 -10.81 33.29
N ARG A 461 11.84 -10.46 34.03
CA ARG A 461 11.72 -10.79 35.46
C ARG A 461 11.76 -12.31 35.71
N LEU A 462 11.05 -13.10 34.91
CA LEU A 462 11.08 -14.56 35.02
C LEU A 462 12.48 -15.12 34.72
N ASN A 463 13.13 -14.64 33.66
CA ASN A 463 14.48 -15.08 33.30
C ASN A 463 15.49 -14.83 34.43
N LYS A 464 15.38 -13.70 35.14
CA LYS A 464 16.23 -13.37 36.29
C LYS A 464 16.06 -14.31 37.49
N GLN A 465 14.95 -15.03 37.58
CA GLN A 465 14.71 -15.99 38.66
C GLN A 465 15.48 -17.31 38.45
N GLY A 466 16.00 -17.58 37.25
CA GLY A 466 16.76 -18.80 36.96
C GLY A 466 15.94 -20.09 37.03
N ILE A 467 14.61 -19.99 36.91
CA ILE A 467 13.68 -21.14 36.97
C ILE A 467 13.78 -22.00 35.71
N LEU A 468 13.99 -21.35 34.55
CA LEU A 468 14.01 -22.00 33.26
C LEU A 468 15.44 -22.36 32.85
N PRO A 469 15.63 -23.50 32.15
CA PRO A 469 16.94 -24.00 31.73
C PRO A 469 17.62 -23.07 30.71
N PHE A 470 16.82 -22.34 29.95
CA PHE A 470 17.26 -21.41 28.92
C PHE A 470 16.54 -20.08 29.05
N ARG A 471 17.15 -19.05 28.46
CA ARG A 471 16.56 -17.71 28.41
C ARG A 471 15.27 -17.76 27.59
N LEU A 472 14.15 -17.47 28.23
CA LEU A 472 12.85 -17.35 27.59
C LEU A 472 12.76 -16.05 26.77
N LEU A 473 12.17 -16.17 25.60
CA LEU A 473 11.97 -15.12 24.61
C LEU A 473 10.50 -15.07 24.19
N LEU A 474 10.11 -13.96 23.58
CA LEU A 474 8.86 -13.84 22.83
C LEU A 474 9.20 -13.81 21.35
N SER A 475 8.43 -14.54 20.54
CA SER A 475 8.60 -14.54 19.09
C SER A 475 7.26 -14.71 18.40
N ASN A 476 7.04 -14.05 17.28
CA ASN A 476 5.96 -14.34 16.33
C ASN A 476 6.44 -15.17 15.12
N HIS A 477 7.71 -15.58 15.14
CA HIS A 477 8.29 -16.52 14.19
C HIS A 477 8.81 -17.75 14.94
N GLU A 478 8.19 -18.88 14.66
CA GLU A 478 8.65 -20.16 15.17
C GLU A 478 9.67 -20.76 14.23
N ILE A 479 10.66 -21.45 14.80
CA ILE A 479 11.61 -22.24 14.04
C ILE A 479 11.25 -23.71 14.14
N PRO A 480 11.47 -24.50 13.07
CA PRO A 480 11.51 -25.94 13.21
C PRO A 480 12.68 -26.32 14.13
N LEU A 481 12.42 -27.22 15.08
CA LEU A 481 13.45 -27.74 15.97
C LEU A 481 14.32 -28.75 15.23
N ASP A 482 15.63 -28.64 15.39
CA ASP A 482 16.57 -29.67 14.95
C ASP A 482 16.61 -30.85 15.94
N GLU A 483 17.31 -31.92 15.56
CA GLU A 483 17.39 -33.14 16.38
C GLU A 483 18.02 -32.88 17.76
N GLU A 484 18.98 -31.95 17.86
CA GLU A 484 19.64 -31.62 19.10
C GLU A 484 18.75 -30.80 20.03
N MET A 485 17.97 -29.86 19.48
CA MET A 485 16.95 -29.11 20.20
C MET A 485 15.86 -30.03 20.73
N VAL A 486 15.38 -30.98 19.92
CA VAL A 486 14.38 -31.97 20.36
C VAL A 486 14.91 -32.82 21.51
N LYS A 487 16.14 -33.35 21.40
CA LYS A 487 16.78 -34.13 22.48
C LYS A 487 16.93 -33.32 23.76
N ARG A 488 17.31 -32.04 23.64
CA ARG A 488 17.41 -31.13 24.79
C ARG A 488 16.07 -30.98 25.51
N HIS A 489 14.99 -30.73 24.79
CA HIS A 489 13.65 -30.65 25.39
C HIS A 489 13.19 -31.95 26.04
N GLN A 490 13.48 -33.10 25.42
CA GLN A 490 13.15 -34.40 26.00
C GLN A 490 13.90 -34.64 27.32
N SER A 491 15.20 -34.31 27.35
CA SER A 491 16.01 -34.37 28.57
C SER A 491 15.49 -33.42 29.66
N ASP A 492 15.04 -32.23 29.28
CA ASP A 492 14.50 -31.22 30.19
C ASP A 492 13.19 -31.70 30.85
N ILE A 493 12.33 -32.33 30.06
CA ILE A 493 11.07 -32.94 30.51
C ILE A 493 11.32 -34.03 31.54
N GLU A 494 12.33 -34.88 31.33
CA GLU A 494 12.72 -35.94 32.28
C GLU A 494 13.21 -35.34 33.60
N GLU A 495 14.06 -34.31 33.55
CA GLU A 495 14.56 -33.60 34.73
C GLU A 495 13.43 -32.91 35.51
N ALA A 496 12.55 -32.19 34.81
CA ALA A 496 11.42 -31.48 35.41
C ALA A 496 10.41 -32.43 36.07
N THR A 497 10.36 -33.70 35.64
CA THR A 497 9.42 -34.73 36.15
C THR A 497 9.96 -35.45 37.40
N GLY A 498 11.27 -35.44 37.67
CA GLY A 498 11.93 -36.25 38.70
C GLY A 498 11.68 -35.91 40.18
N THR A 499 10.64 -35.13 40.52
CA THR A 499 10.31 -34.75 41.91
C THR A 499 8.99 -35.37 42.36
N GLU A 500 8.92 -35.98 43.55
CA GLU A 500 7.71 -36.66 44.08
C GLU A 500 6.46 -35.77 44.10
N LYS A 501 6.62 -34.44 44.12
CA LYS A 501 5.54 -33.47 43.95
C LYS A 501 6.02 -32.32 43.06
N MET A 502 5.47 -32.23 41.85
CA MET A 502 5.82 -31.17 40.91
C MET A 502 5.42 -29.79 41.44
N SER A 503 6.37 -28.85 41.42
CA SER A 503 6.09 -27.44 41.70
C SER A 503 5.35 -26.79 40.52
N ALA A 504 4.65 -25.69 40.77
CA ALA A 504 4.02 -24.90 39.71
C ALA A 504 5.03 -24.46 38.63
N ASP A 505 6.28 -24.21 39.05
CA ASP A 505 7.35 -23.72 38.19
C ASP A 505 7.90 -24.85 37.29
N ASN A 506 8.05 -26.08 37.83
CA ASN A 506 8.42 -27.26 37.04
C ASN A 506 7.31 -27.65 36.04
N LEU A 507 6.04 -27.53 36.43
CA LEU A 507 4.91 -27.73 35.52
C LEU A 507 4.92 -26.71 34.39
N PHE A 508 5.21 -25.44 34.69
CA PHE A 508 5.33 -24.41 33.65
C PHE A 508 6.50 -24.70 32.70
N ARG A 509 7.68 -25.04 33.24
CA ARG A 509 8.87 -25.46 32.46
C ARG A 509 8.53 -26.60 31.50
N ARG A 510 8.01 -27.72 32.03
CA ARG A 510 7.64 -28.90 31.23
C ARG A 510 6.55 -28.60 30.19
N GLY A 511 5.58 -27.77 30.55
CA GLY A 511 4.55 -27.31 29.62
C GLY A 511 5.11 -26.52 28.45
N LEU A 512 6.13 -25.68 28.66
CA LEU A 512 6.83 -24.97 27.58
C LEU A 512 7.57 -25.94 26.65
N ASP A 513 8.25 -26.95 27.19
CA ASP A 513 8.93 -27.96 26.36
C ASP A 513 7.93 -28.76 25.51
N TYR A 514 6.80 -29.18 26.10
CA TYR A 514 5.74 -29.83 25.33
C TYR A 514 5.14 -28.91 24.27
N LEU A 515 4.99 -27.61 24.54
CA LEU A 515 4.51 -26.64 23.56
C LEU A 515 5.47 -26.55 22.36
N LEU A 516 6.78 -26.46 22.62
CA LEU A 516 7.82 -26.40 21.58
C LEU A 516 7.94 -27.70 20.78
N LEU A 517 7.73 -28.85 21.43
CA LEU A 517 7.62 -30.16 20.79
C LEU A 517 6.27 -30.39 20.08
N GLN A 518 5.41 -29.37 19.99
CA GLN A 518 4.07 -29.42 19.39
C GLN A 518 3.11 -30.43 20.05
N ASN A 519 3.39 -30.86 21.27
CA ASN A 519 2.50 -31.69 22.08
C ASN A 519 1.54 -30.79 22.88
N HIS A 520 0.58 -30.19 22.18
CA HIS A 520 -0.31 -29.17 22.77
C HIS A 520 -1.17 -29.70 23.92
N GLU A 521 -1.58 -30.97 23.88
CA GLU A 521 -2.42 -31.58 24.94
C GLU A 521 -1.68 -31.61 26.28
N GLN A 522 -0.43 -32.10 26.29
CA GLN A 522 0.37 -32.17 27.50
C GLN A 522 0.75 -30.77 28.00
N ALA A 523 1.07 -29.86 27.08
CA ALA A 523 1.34 -28.45 27.42
C ALA A 523 0.15 -27.81 28.14
N ILE A 524 -1.07 -27.94 27.61
CA ILE A 524 -2.29 -27.38 28.22
C ILE A 524 -2.56 -28.00 29.59
N SER A 525 -2.37 -29.32 29.73
CA SER A 525 -2.52 -30.04 31.00
C SER A 525 -1.56 -29.52 32.07
N ASP A 526 -0.29 -29.35 31.72
CA ASP A 526 0.75 -28.87 32.63
C ASP A 526 0.53 -27.41 33.02
N PHE A 527 0.19 -26.54 32.08
CA PHE A 527 -0.15 -25.14 32.40
C PHE A 527 -1.37 -25.04 33.31
N THR A 528 -2.39 -25.86 33.08
CA THR A 528 -3.59 -25.90 33.93
C THR A 528 -3.24 -26.37 35.34
N SER A 529 -2.42 -27.41 35.46
CA SER A 529 -1.94 -27.91 36.74
C SER A 529 -1.08 -26.88 37.48
N SER A 530 -0.24 -26.14 36.76
CA SER A 530 0.55 -25.03 37.30
C SER A 530 -0.35 -23.91 37.86
N LEU A 531 -1.39 -23.52 37.10
CA LEU A 531 -2.36 -22.49 37.51
C LEU A 531 -3.23 -22.92 38.70
N ASN A 532 -3.54 -24.21 38.83
CA ASN A 532 -4.24 -24.73 40.02
C ASN A 532 -3.41 -24.59 41.29
N LEU A 533 -2.07 -24.69 41.20
CA LEU A 533 -1.16 -24.49 42.32
C LEU A 533 -0.89 -23.00 42.60
N LYS A 534 -0.76 -22.19 41.54
CA LYS A 534 -0.49 -20.75 41.59
C LYS A 534 -1.33 -20.04 40.51
N PRO A 535 -2.53 -19.51 40.85
CA PRO A 535 -3.47 -18.95 39.87
C PRO A 535 -3.03 -17.65 39.19
N ASP A 536 -2.26 -16.81 39.89
CA ASP A 536 -1.90 -15.47 39.43
C ASP A 536 -0.56 -15.45 38.66
N GLN A 537 -0.47 -16.26 37.59
CA GLN A 537 0.71 -16.38 36.75
C GLN A 537 0.42 -15.93 35.30
N PRO A 538 0.67 -14.65 34.95
CA PRO A 538 0.31 -14.10 33.63
C PRO A 538 1.02 -14.80 32.46
N LEU A 539 2.29 -15.21 32.61
CA LEU A 539 3.00 -15.93 31.55
C LEU A 539 2.48 -17.35 31.32
N VAL A 540 1.99 -18.02 32.36
CA VAL A 540 1.41 -19.36 32.25
C VAL A 540 0.04 -19.28 31.56
N LEU A 541 -0.78 -18.29 31.92
CA LEU A 541 -2.05 -18.00 31.24
C LEU A 541 -1.81 -17.68 29.75
N PHE A 542 -0.84 -16.81 29.46
CA PHE A 542 -0.46 -16.49 28.09
C PHE A 542 0.01 -17.74 27.32
N ALA A 543 0.88 -18.57 27.92
CA ALA A 543 1.34 -19.82 27.31
C ALA A 543 0.19 -20.78 27.02
N ARG A 544 -0.74 -20.95 27.98
CA ARG A 544 -1.92 -21.79 27.82
C ARG A 544 -2.84 -21.28 26.72
N ALA A 545 -3.06 -19.97 26.64
CA ALA A 545 -3.82 -19.36 25.54
C ALA A 545 -3.20 -19.70 24.18
N THR A 546 -1.87 -19.56 24.05
CA THR A 546 -1.17 -19.89 22.80
C THR A 546 -1.23 -21.39 22.46
N ALA A 547 -1.11 -22.27 23.45
CA ALA A 547 -1.22 -23.71 23.26
C ALA A 547 -2.64 -24.13 22.83
N LEU A 548 -3.67 -23.52 23.43
CA LEU A 548 -5.07 -23.72 23.06
C LEU A 548 -5.34 -23.27 21.62
N LEU A 549 -4.81 -22.11 21.19
CA LEU A 549 -4.94 -21.64 19.80
C LEU A 549 -4.29 -22.60 18.82
N LYS A 550 -3.07 -23.05 19.10
CA LYS A 550 -2.35 -24.00 18.24
C LYS A 550 -3.03 -25.35 18.15
N LYS A 551 -3.58 -25.85 19.27
CA LYS A 551 -4.40 -27.06 19.27
C LYS A 551 -5.62 -26.89 18.35
N GLN A 552 -6.33 -25.78 18.47
CA GLN A 552 -7.51 -25.49 17.63
C GLN A 552 -7.14 -25.40 16.15
N GLU A 553 -6.01 -24.77 15.82
CA GLU A 553 -5.48 -24.67 14.46
C GLU A 553 -5.10 -26.05 13.90
N ALA A 554 -4.40 -26.88 14.68
CA ALA A 554 -4.03 -28.24 14.30
C ALA A 554 -5.26 -29.14 14.08
N GLU A 555 -6.28 -29.02 14.93
CA GLU A 555 -7.56 -29.73 14.76
C GLU A 555 -8.30 -29.28 13.50
N ARG A 556 -8.35 -27.97 13.23
CA ARG A 556 -8.93 -27.43 12.00
C ARG A 556 -8.21 -27.94 10.76
N ASN A 557 -6.87 -27.93 10.77
CA ASN A 557 -6.05 -28.42 9.66
C ASN A 557 -6.26 -29.91 9.40
N ARG A 558 -6.37 -30.72 10.46
CA ARG A 558 -6.71 -32.15 10.35
C ARG A 558 -8.10 -32.36 9.76
N MET A 559 -9.11 -31.62 10.22
CA MET A 559 -10.49 -31.72 9.70
C MET A 559 -10.57 -31.32 8.23
N ALA A 560 -9.87 -30.27 7.81
CA ALA A 560 -9.82 -29.86 6.42
C ALA A 560 -9.14 -30.90 5.52
N ALA A 561 -8.05 -31.51 5.98
CA ALA A 561 -7.38 -32.60 5.27
C ALA A 561 -8.31 -33.81 5.05
N VAL A 562 -9.21 -34.08 6.00
CA VAL A 562 -10.21 -35.17 5.90
C VAL A 562 -11.38 -34.78 4.98
N THR A 563 -11.81 -33.52 5.00
CA THR A 563 -12.97 -33.04 4.22
C THR A 563 -12.62 -32.62 2.80
N GLY A 564 -11.33 -32.54 2.45
CA GLY A 564 -10.86 -32.04 1.16
C GLY A 564 -11.02 -30.53 0.99
N GLU A 565 -11.33 -29.79 2.06
CA GLU A 565 -11.38 -28.34 2.03
C GLU A 565 -9.97 -27.75 1.88
N ASN A 566 -9.79 -26.91 0.86
CA ASN A 566 -8.50 -26.30 0.56
C ASN A 566 -8.28 -25.06 1.45
N LEU A 567 -7.73 -25.28 2.66
CA LEU A 567 -7.41 -24.23 3.64
C LEU A 567 -6.34 -23.23 3.19
N SER A 568 -5.62 -23.52 2.09
CA SER A 568 -4.58 -22.65 1.50
C SER A 568 -5.07 -21.27 1.03
N THR A 569 -6.32 -20.89 1.34
CA THR A 569 -6.93 -19.59 1.03
C THR A 569 -7.36 -18.79 2.26
N GLN A 570 -7.16 -19.28 3.48
CA GLN A 570 -7.40 -18.51 4.71
C GLN A 570 -6.19 -17.60 4.98
N GLY A 571 -6.40 -16.27 4.96
CA GLY A 571 -5.33 -15.27 5.17
C GLY A 571 -4.86 -14.54 3.92
N LYS A 572 -5.42 -14.85 2.74
CA LYS A 572 -5.09 -14.14 1.49
C LYS A 572 -5.86 -12.84 1.38
N LEU A 573 -5.21 -11.71 1.62
CA LEU A 573 -5.76 -10.41 1.22
C LEU A 573 -5.65 -10.25 -0.30
N ILE A 574 -6.74 -10.54 -1.02
CA ILE A 574 -6.90 -10.10 -2.42
C ILE A 574 -7.58 -8.73 -2.38
N LEU A 575 -6.78 -7.68 -2.56
CA LEU A 575 -7.24 -6.29 -2.67
C LEU A 575 -8.27 -6.20 -3.80
N GLY A 576 -9.51 -5.79 -3.49
CA GLY A 576 -10.55 -5.47 -4.47
C GLY A 576 -11.66 -6.51 -4.70
N GLU A 577 -11.56 -7.76 -4.22
CA GLU A 577 -12.60 -8.78 -4.51
C GLU A 577 -13.00 -9.67 -3.33
N SER A 578 -12.35 -9.55 -2.17
CA SER A 578 -12.53 -10.51 -1.09
C SER A 578 -13.69 -10.16 -0.16
N LYS A 579 -14.71 -11.04 -0.06
CA LYS A 579 -15.63 -11.11 1.09
C LYS A 579 -14.93 -11.61 2.37
N LYS A 580 -13.63 -11.94 2.30
CA LYS A 580 -12.77 -12.31 3.42
C LYS A 580 -11.98 -11.10 3.92
N ASN A 581 -11.86 -10.93 5.23
CA ASN A 581 -10.88 -9.99 5.79
C ASN A 581 -9.44 -10.51 5.55
N ALA A 582 -8.43 -9.69 5.84
CA ALA A 582 -7.03 -10.05 5.65
C ALA A 582 -6.60 -11.34 6.40
N PHE A 583 -7.37 -11.76 7.39
CA PHE A 583 -7.14 -12.94 8.23
C PHE A 583 -7.91 -14.18 7.74
N GLY A 584 -8.62 -14.08 6.60
CA GLY A 584 -9.37 -15.18 6.01
C GLY A 584 -10.80 -15.35 6.50
N TYR A 585 -11.30 -14.47 7.39
CA TYR A 585 -12.67 -14.54 7.89
C TYR A 585 -13.68 -14.16 6.81
N ASN A 586 -14.63 -15.06 6.51
CA ASN A 586 -15.82 -14.81 5.70
C ASN A 586 -17.08 -15.05 6.56
N GLU A 587 -17.93 -14.04 6.69
CA GLU A 587 -19.15 -14.10 7.50
C GLU A 587 -20.11 -15.22 7.06
N ALA A 588 -20.20 -15.49 5.75
CA ALA A 588 -21.08 -16.53 5.20
C ALA A 588 -20.53 -17.95 5.45
N GLU A 589 -19.22 -18.14 5.31
CA GLU A 589 -18.55 -19.41 5.67
C GLU A 589 -18.59 -19.64 7.18
N HIS A 590 -18.35 -18.59 7.98
CA HIS A 590 -18.43 -18.68 9.44
C HIS A 590 -19.82 -19.09 9.89
N LYS A 591 -20.89 -18.44 9.42
CA LYS A 591 -22.28 -18.81 9.73
C LYS A 591 -22.62 -20.24 9.29
N ALA A 592 -22.12 -20.67 8.13
CA ALA A 592 -22.31 -22.04 7.65
C ALA A 592 -21.56 -23.09 8.50
N ASN A 593 -20.33 -22.77 8.93
CA ASN A 593 -19.52 -23.63 9.79
C ASN A 593 -20.04 -23.66 11.23
N GLU A 594 -20.45 -22.53 11.77
CA GLU A 594 -21.08 -22.41 13.09
C GLU A 594 -22.40 -23.19 13.16
N ALA A 595 -23.18 -23.20 12.08
CA ALA A 595 -24.36 -24.05 11.95
C ALA A 595 -24.03 -25.56 11.89
N ARG A 596 -22.88 -25.94 11.32
CA ARG A 596 -22.36 -27.33 11.27
C ARG A 596 -21.75 -27.79 12.60
N LEU A 597 -21.17 -26.87 13.37
CA LEU A 597 -20.42 -27.12 14.61
C LEU A 597 -21.27 -27.04 15.87
N LYS A 598 -22.59 -27.33 15.82
CA LYS A 598 -23.47 -27.43 17.00
C LYS A 598 -23.07 -28.59 17.94
N LYS A 599 -21.94 -28.44 18.63
CA LYS A 599 -21.57 -29.13 19.86
C LYS A 599 -21.05 -28.05 20.81
N PRO A 600 -21.72 -27.81 21.94
CA PRO A 600 -21.14 -26.96 22.97
C PRO A 600 -19.92 -27.70 23.51
N LEU A 601 -18.72 -27.12 23.38
CA LEU A 601 -17.61 -27.50 24.26
C LEU A 601 -17.93 -26.92 25.65
N THR A 602 -18.70 -27.68 26.42
CA THR A 602 -18.92 -27.46 27.84
C THR A 602 -17.60 -27.65 28.58
N ASP A 603 -17.21 -26.62 29.36
CA ASP A 603 -16.09 -26.55 30.32
C ASP A 603 -14.64 -26.36 29.82
N LEU A 604 -14.40 -25.83 28.60
CA LEU A 604 -13.03 -25.40 28.21
C LEU A 604 -12.81 -23.90 28.45
N HIS A 605 -11.75 -23.55 29.19
CA HIS A 605 -11.21 -22.18 29.19
C HIS A 605 -10.84 -21.79 27.75
N THR A 606 -11.33 -20.65 27.28
CA THR A 606 -11.02 -20.16 25.93
C THR A 606 -9.70 -19.37 25.93
N PRO A 607 -8.95 -19.34 24.81
CA PRO A 607 -7.76 -18.50 24.69
C PRO A 607 -8.01 -17.04 25.07
N VAL A 608 -9.19 -16.50 24.73
CA VAL A 608 -9.58 -15.12 25.06
C VAL A 608 -9.69 -14.92 26.57
N GLN A 609 -10.27 -15.86 27.31
CA GLN A 609 -10.38 -15.77 28.77
C GLN A 609 -9.00 -15.75 29.46
N ASP A 610 -8.07 -16.57 28.97
CA ASP A 610 -6.70 -16.60 29.49
C ASP A 610 -5.96 -15.29 29.19
N LEU A 611 -6.16 -14.71 28.00
CA LEU A 611 -5.60 -13.40 27.64
C LEU A 611 -6.24 -12.25 28.43
N ASP A 612 -7.56 -12.29 28.66
CA ASP A 612 -8.26 -11.33 29.53
C ASP A 612 -7.68 -11.37 30.95
N ARG A 613 -7.49 -12.57 31.50
CA ARG A 613 -6.88 -12.72 32.82
C ARG A 613 -5.42 -12.29 32.83
N THR A 614 -4.66 -12.56 31.77
CA THR A 614 -3.28 -12.07 31.61
C THR A 614 -3.25 -10.54 31.66
N ILE A 615 -4.15 -9.87 30.95
CA ILE A 615 -4.28 -8.41 30.91
C ILE A 615 -4.71 -7.85 32.28
N GLN A 616 -5.60 -8.53 33.00
CA GLN A 616 -5.98 -8.14 34.36
C GLN A 616 -4.80 -8.20 35.33
N LEU A 617 -3.92 -9.20 35.20
CA LEU A 617 -2.75 -9.39 36.06
C LEU A 617 -1.58 -8.48 35.67
N ASP A 618 -1.38 -8.23 34.37
CA ASP A 618 -0.36 -7.31 33.86
C ASP A 618 -0.90 -6.52 32.64
N ALA A 619 -1.50 -5.36 32.94
CA ALA A 619 -2.08 -4.50 31.92
C ALA A 619 -1.05 -3.87 30.97
N ASN A 620 0.25 -3.96 31.28
CA ASN A 620 1.34 -3.45 30.44
C ASN A 620 1.89 -4.51 29.47
N PHE A 621 1.39 -5.75 29.54
CA PHE A 621 1.85 -6.82 28.67
C PHE A 621 1.20 -6.75 27.28
N SER A 622 1.79 -5.92 26.40
CA SER A 622 1.29 -5.61 25.05
C SER A 622 0.97 -6.83 24.18
N TYR A 623 1.70 -7.93 24.35
CA TYR A 623 1.56 -9.15 23.57
C TYR A 623 0.24 -9.89 23.84
N ALA A 624 -0.35 -9.74 25.03
CA ALA A 624 -1.67 -10.29 25.30
C ALA A 624 -2.76 -9.58 24.50
N TYR A 625 -2.72 -8.24 24.43
CA TYR A 625 -3.61 -7.47 23.56
C TYR A 625 -3.39 -7.83 22.09
N TYR A 626 -2.14 -7.93 21.62
CA TYR A 626 -1.85 -8.34 20.25
C TYR A 626 -2.44 -9.71 19.90
N ASN A 627 -2.25 -10.72 20.76
CA ASN A 627 -2.79 -12.06 20.53
C ASN A 627 -4.31 -12.06 20.59
N ARG A 628 -4.93 -11.28 21.50
CA ARG A 628 -6.39 -11.16 21.60
C ARG A 628 -6.98 -10.46 20.37
N ALA A 629 -6.31 -9.43 19.87
CA ALA A 629 -6.65 -8.77 18.61
C ALA A 629 -6.61 -9.74 17.43
N TRP A 630 -5.60 -10.59 17.36
CA TRP A 630 -5.46 -11.61 16.31
C TRP A 630 -6.64 -12.59 16.33
N ILE A 631 -7.07 -13.03 17.53
CA ILE A 631 -8.25 -13.89 17.69
C ILE A 631 -9.51 -13.16 17.21
N TYR A 632 -9.72 -11.91 17.65
CA TYR A 632 -10.87 -11.12 17.21
C TYR A 632 -10.88 -10.90 15.69
N ALA A 633 -9.72 -10.69 15.08
CA ALA A 633 -9.59 -10.57 13.63
C ALA A 633 -10.01 -11.86 12.92
N GLN A 634 -9.59 -13.02 13.42
CA GLN A 634 -9.99 -14.34 12.92
C GLN A 634 -11.49 -14.62 13.10
N GLN A 635 -12.11 -14.06 14.14
CA GLN A 635 -13.54 -14.17 14.41
C GLN A 635 -14.40 -13.15 13.64
N GLY A 636 -13.77 -12.23 12.88
CA GLY A 636 -14.47 -11.17 12.16
C GLY A 636 -14.86 -9.97 13.01
N GLU A 637 -14.47 -9.96 14.29
CA GLU A 637 -14.71 -8.88 15.26
C GLU A 637 -13.71 -7.73 15.05
N THR A 638 -13.72 -7.15 13.85
CA THR A 638 -12.71 -6.19 13.38
C THR A 638 -12.59 -4.94 14.29
N ALA A 639 -13.69 -4.47 14.87
CA ALA A 639 -13.66 -3.32 15.78
C ALA A 639 -12.84 -3.61 17.05
N LYS A 640 -13.09 -4.76 17.70
CA LYS A 640 -12.34 -5.21 18.88
C LYS A 640 -10.88 -5.48 18.55
N ALA A 641 -10.61 -6.09 17.40
CA ALA A 641 -9.25 -6.31 16.93
C ALA A 641 -8.46 -5.01 16.75
N ILE A 642 -9.07 -3.99 16.14
CA ILE A 642 -8.45 -2.67 15.96
C ILE A 642 -8.20 -2.00 17.31
N GLU A 643 -9.13 -2.09 18.27
CA GLU A 643 -8.98 -1.56 19.62
C GLU A 643 -7.79 -2.21 20.35
N ASP A 644 -7.71 -3.54 20.35
CA ASP A 644 -6.64 -4.26 21.01
C ASP A 644 -5.27 -4.03 20.34
N TYR A 645 -5.20 -4.00 19.00
CA TYR A 645 -3.96 -3.61 18.33
C TYR A 645 -3.56 -2.18 18.68
N THR A 646 -4.53 -1.27 18.83
CA THR A 646 -4.26 0.11 19.25
C THR A 646 -3.68 0.16 20.66
N GLN A 647 -4.20 -0.65 21.57
CA GLN A 647 -3.68 -0.73 22.92
C GLN A 647 -2.29 -1.38 22.97
N ALA A 648 -2.06 -2.45 22.19
CA ALA A 648 -0.75 -3.06 22.05
C ALA A 648 0.31 -2.05 21.55
N ILE A 649 -0.05 -1.23 20.57
CA ILE A 649 0.79 -0.15 20.03
C ILE A 649 1.04 0.95 21.06
N ALA A 650 0.02 1.35 21.83
CA ALA A 650 0.16 2.36 22.86
C ALA A 650 1.15 1.94 23.96
N LEU A 651 1.12 0.65 24.33
CA LEU A 651 2.04 0.06 25.30
C LEU A 651 3.44 -0.19 24.73
N SER A 652 3.53 -0.61 23.47
CA SER A 652 4.80 -0.87 22.77
C SER A 652 4.81 -0.18 21.40
N PRO A 653 5.24 1.09 21.32
CA PRO A 653 5.27 1.84 20.05
C PRO A 653 6.20 1.26 18.99
N GLY A 654 7.11 0.35 19.37
CA GLY A 654 8.01 -0.38 18.47
C GLY A 654 7.45 -1.71 17.95
N LEU A 655 6.23 -2.09 18.31
CA LEU A 655 5.60 -3.35 17.90
C LEU A 655 5.12 -3.30 16.45
N ALA A 656 6.05 -3.47 15.51
CA ALA A 656 5.83 -3.33 14.07
C ALA A 656 4.67 -4.23 13.57
N ASP A 657 4.59 -5.46 14.07
CA ASP A 657 3.57 -6.43 13.66
C ASP A 657 2.15 -5.97 13.99
N ALA A 658 1.96 -5.22 15.10
CA ALA A 658 0.67 -4.66 15.46
C ALA A 658 0.21 -3.58 14.46
N TYR A 659 1.14 -2.71 14.04
CA TYR A 659 0.86 -1.75 12.98
C TYR A 659 0.54 -2.47 11.67
N PHE A 660 1.32 -3.47 11.30
CA PHE A 660 1.11 -4.21 10.05
C PHE A 660 -0.30 -4.85 10.01
N ASN A 661 -0.64 -5.62 11.04
CA ASN A 661 -1.92 -6.31 11.13
C ASN A 661 -3.12 -5.36 11.23
N ARG A 662 -3.02 -4.28 12.02
CA ARG A 662 -4.07 -3.26 12.10
C ARG A 662 -4.22 -2.51 10.77
N GLY A 663 -3.10 -2.25 10.09
CA GLY A 663 -3.07 -1.66 8.75
C GLY A 663 -3.82 -2.50 7.73
N LEU A 664 -3.60 -3.81 7.71
CA LEU A 664 -4.34 -4.74 6.85
C LEU A 664 -5.84 -4.76 7.15
N LEU A 665 -6.24 -4.69 8.43
CA LEU A 665 -7.65 -4.58 8.82
C LEU A 665 -8.28 -3.27 8.34
N TYR A 666 -7.57 -2.15 8.45
CA TYR A 666 -8.04 -0.87 7.91
C TYR A 666 -8.22 -0.91 6.40
N LEU A 667 -7.27 -1.47 5.66
CA LEU A 667 -7.39 -1.64 4.21
C LEU A 667 -8.59 -2.53 3.84
N ALA A 668 -8.77 -3.66 4.52
CA ALA A 668 -9.91 -4.54 4.31
C ALA A 668 -11.26 -3.85 4.63
N GLY A 669 -11.27 -2.92 5.59
CA GLY A 669 -12.42 -2.11 5.94
C GLY A 669 -12.62 -0.85 5.08
N GLY A 670 -11.83 -0.65 4.02
CA GLY A 670 -11.91 0.52 3.13
C GLY A 670 -11.32 1.81 3.71
N LYS A 671 -10.70 1.75 4.89
CA LYS A 671 -10.02 2.87 5.56
C LYS A 671 -8.59 2.99 5.05
N SER A 672 -8.45 3.34 3.76
CA SER A 672 -7.15 3.32 3.08
C SER A 672 -6.13 4.26 3.71
N LYS A 673 -6.53 5.46 4.15
CA LYS A 673 -5.59 6.44 4.75
C LYS A 673 -4.96 5.92 6.04
N GLU A 674 -5.77 5.36 6.92
CA GLU A 674 -5.34 4.78 8.19
C GLU A 674 -4.49 3.53 7.97
N GLY A 675 -4.89 2.66 7.02
CA GLY A 675 -4.15 1.46 6.66
C GLY A 675 -2.76 1.76 6.12
N LEU A 676 -2.65 2.71 5.18
CA LEU A 676 -1.36 3.13 4.61
C LEU A 676 -0.46 3.77 5.68
N LYS A 677 -1.01 4.56 6.59
CA LYS A 677 -0.24 5.16 7.70
C LYS A 677 0.36 4.08 8.60
N ASP A 678 -0.41 3.07 8.96
CA ASP A 678 0.06 1.96 9.79
C ASP A 678 1.09 1.10 9.06
N LEU A 679 0.90 0.82 7.77
CA LEU A 679 1.88 0.09 6.95
C LEU A 679 3.19 0.87 6.79
N SER A 680 3.13 2.20 6.59
CA SER A 680 4.31 3.07 6.60
C SER A 680 5.07 2.94 7.91
N LYS A 681 4.36 2.96 9.05
CA LYS A 681 5.00 2.81 10.35
C LYS A 681 5.58 1.41 10.56
N ALA A 682 4.90 0.36 10.12
CA ALA A 682 5.40 -1.01 10.18
C ALA A 682 6.69 -1.18 9.36
N GLY A 683 6.72 -0.64 8.13
CA GLY A 683 7.91 -0.62 7.28
C GLY A 683 9.05 0.20 7.88
N GLU A 684 8.74 1.35 8.49
CA GLU A 684 9.73 2.13 9.24
C GLU A 684 10.33 1.33 10.39
N LEU A 685 9.54 0.52 11.09
CA LEU A 685 10.01 -0.29 12.23
C LEU A 685 10.73 -1.59 11.84
N GLY A 686 10.85 -1.89 10.53
CA GLY A 686 11.61 -3.03 10.02
C GLY A 686 10.80 -4.07 9.25
N LEU A 687 9.47 -3.93 9.15
CA LEU A 687 8.63 -4.84 8.36
C LEU A 687 8.55 -4.40 6.89
N TYR A 688 9.63 -4.62 6.15
CA TYR A 688 9.80 -4.07 4.81
C TYR A 688 8.78 -4.55 3.77
N GLN A 689 8.16 -5.72 4.00
CA GLN A 689 7.02 -6.19 3.21
C GLN A 689 5.86 -5.18 3.17
N ALA A 690 5.74 -4.29 4.16
CA ALA A 690 4.74 -3.22 4.16
C ALA A 690 4.93 -2.23 3.01
N TYR A 691 6.18 -1.95 2.59
CA TYR A 691 6.45 -1.06 1.45
C TYR A 691 6.00 -1.64 0.11
N ASN A 692 6.01 -2.97 -0.04
CA ASN A 692 5.45 -3.62 -1.23
C ASN A 692 3.94 -3.36 -1.35
N ILE A 693 3.24 -3.32 -0.22
CA ILE A 693 1.81 -3.02 -0.18
C ILE A 693 1.57 -1.54 -0.49
N LEU A 694 2.31 -0.64 0.16
CA LEU A 694 2.22 0.81 -0.08
C LEU A 694 2.39 1.15 -1.57
N LYS A 695 3.40 0.56 -2.21
CA LYS A 695 3.67 0.77 -3.64
C LYS A 695 2.53 0.31 -4.54
N ARG A 696 1.88 -0.82 -4.23
CA ARG A 696 0.72 -1.29 -5.01
C ARG A 696 -0.52 -0.41 -4.83
N MET A 697 -0.69 0.17 -3.64
CA MET A 697 -1.84 1.00 -3.32
C MET A 697 -1.72 2.44 -3.84
N ASN A 698 -0.50 2.88 -4.18
CA ASN A 698 -0.21 4.22 -4.72
C ASN A 698 -0.06 4.24 -6.25
N LYS A 699 -0.22 3.09 -6.91
CA LYS A 699 -0.42 2.98 -8.37
C LYS A 699 -1.91 3.06 -8.69
#